data_AF-A0A817PFY3-F1
#
_entry.id   AF-A0A817PFY3-F1
#
_cell.length_a   1.000
_cell.length_b   1.000
_cell.length_c   1.000
_cell.angle_alpha   90.00
_cell.angle_beta   90.00
_cell.angle_gamma   90.00
#
_symmetry.space_group_name_H-M   'P 1'
#
loop_
_entity.id
_entity.type
_entity.pdbx_description
1 polymer ?
#
loop_
_entity_poly.entity_id
_entity_poly.type
_entity_poly.pdbx_seq_one_letter_code
_entity_poly.pdbx_strand_id
1 'polypeptide(L)'
;MRASLNGPSKMTSYEVIVYTGDKSGAGTDSKVYITLFGNHGKQTEKIHLKNSNNKDPFERNQTDIFHVQGDYIGELIKLRVEHDNTGRSSGWFLDRIVVTDLNNPTTKYIAICNKWLAKDEGDRQISRELILNKQTSEIKRNNQYKITVFTGKKTGAGTDADVFIALYGNLAETGPIKLESKKNSFEAAKKDEFTIECPNVGELNKILIAHNNKGSAPGWFLDQILIEDVIAHHLYEFPCNRWLAKDEDDKEIARFLFPKKTVTNNQYKITVFTGKKTGAGTDADVFITLYGNLAETGAIKLESKKNSFEAGKKDEFTIECPNIGEINKILIAHNNKGLAPGWFLDQILIEDVNAHHIYEFPCNRWLAKDEDDKEISRFLFPKKTIDHEKEPTAGVSYNITVYTGDKKNAGTDARVYIVMHGKNSSSSQIFLCDGKFEKNSVDKFTTDASSDLSPLTALDIGHDNSGVGPAWYLDKVVVECPSIGIKQTFPCNNWLADDEGDRHIERRLKEDLSLRKTRRPTVPWYIWVYTSDKKGAGTNGQVILVLYGNYGKSINIKLEKNSDTLQQGHCNQYKVDMNDVGIPFKLREDIFEIKARALGKLTKIKIRHDNKGLASAWYLDRIEIVDPETGLRYYFICEKWLASDEGDKMISREIYALENKTRHPSPVRQSKIALTKSKTNKDPFEKGHKDLFEIETLDIGQPKRIKYA
;
A
#
# COMPACT_ATOMS: atom_id res chain seq x y z
N MET A 1 -7.86 -54.26 -12.05
CA MET A 1 -7.03 -53.08 -12.35
C MET A 1 -7.84 -51.83 -12.03
N ARG A 2 -7.37 -50.96 -11.12
CA ARG A 2 -7.91 -49.59 -10.97
C ARG A 2 -7.05 -48.68 -11.85
N ALA A 3 -7.64 -48.03 -12.85
CA ALA A 3 -6.95 -47.00 -13.61
C ALA A 3 -6.95 -45.69 -12.80
N SER A 4 -5.82 -45.00 -12.75
CA SER A 4 -5.67 -43.73 -12.02
C SER A 4 -6.26 -42.56 -12.81
N LEU A 5 -7.07 -41.73 -12.15
CA LEU A 5 -7.49 -40.42 -12.66
C LEU A 5 -6.52 -39.33 -12.17
N ASN A 6 -5.29 -39.36 -12.68
CA ASN A 6 -4.41 -38.19 -12.68
C ASN A 6 -4.30 -37.70 -14.12
N GLY A 7 -4.73 -36.47 -14.40
CA GLY A 7 -4.25 -35.74 -15.56
C GLY A 7 -2.74 -35.51 -15.43
N PRO A 8 -2.00 -35.32 -16.54
CA PRO A 8 -0.55 -35.19 -16.49
C PRO A 8 -0.16 -34.01 -15.59
N SER A 9 0.63 -34.27 -14.56
CA SER A 9 1.25 -33.19 -13.81
C SER A 9 2.21 -32.45 -14.73
N LYS A 10 2.09 -31.12 -14.77
CA LYS A 10 3.00 -30.29 -15.56
C LYS A 10 4.36 -30.32 -14.85
N MET A 11 5.31 -31.11 -15.34
CA MET A 11 6.67 -31.08 -14.80
C MET A 11 7.31 -29.72 -15.03
N THR A 12 8.17 -29.32 -14.10
CA THR A 12 8.96 -28.09 -14.10
C THR A 12 10.41 -28.43 -13.79
N SER A 13 11.33 -27.72 -14.45
CA SER A 13 12.75 -27.82 -14.17
C SER A 13 13.15 -26.69 -13.22
N TYR A 14 13.93 -27.00 -12.20
CA TYR A 14 14.45 -26.06 -11.22
C TYR A 14 15.98 -26.06 -11.26
N GLU A 15 16.60 -24.88 -11.27
CA GLU A 15 18.01 -24.70 -10.91
C GLU A 15 18.10 -24.55 -9.40
N VAL A 16 18.97 -25.31 -8.75
CA VAL A 16 19.21 -25.26 -7.31
C VAL A 16 20.71 -25.00 -7.10
N ILE A 17 21.03 -23.83 -6.55
CA ILE A 17 22.39 -23.44 -6.20
C ILE A 17 22.56 -23.56 -4.69
N VAL A 18 23.50 -24.39 -4.26
CA VAL A 18 23.79 -24.65 -2.85
C VAL A 18 25.13 -24.03 -2.49
N TYR A 19 25.18 -23.32 -1.36
CA TYR A 19 26.39 -22.69 -0.83
C TYR A 19 26.75 -23.36 0.50
N THR A 20 27.84 -24.14 0.51
CA THR A 20 28.44 -24.66 1.73
C THR A 20 29.34 -23.58 2.33
N GLY A 21 29.22 -23.29 3.63
CA GLY A 21 29.94 -22.19 4.25
C GLY A 21 31.43 -22.49 4.50
N ASP A 22 32.20 -21.42 4.77
CA ASP A 22 33.65 -21.49 4.97
C ASP A 22 34.05 -21.78 6.44
N LYS A 23 33.53 -22.88 7.02
CA LYS A 23 33.94 -23.34 8.36
C LYS A 23 34.85 -24.56 8.28
N SER A 24 35.72 -24.74 9.28
CA SER A 24 36.48 -25.98 9.43
C SER A 24 35.51 -27.16 9.52
N GLY A 25 35.71 -28.18 8.68
CA GLY A 25 34.81 -29.36 8.61
C GLY A 25 33.46 -29.12 7.94
N ALA A 26 33.24 -27.99 7.25
CA ALA A 26 31.93 -27.63 6.72
C ALA A 26 31.36 -28.55 5.62
N GLY A 27 32.21 -29.33 4.93
CA GLY A 27 31.82 -30.16 3.79
C GLY A 27 31.28 -31.54 4.18
N THR A 28 30.44 -32.12 3.32
CA THR A 28 29.73 -33.38 3.62
C THR A 28 29.79 -34.43 2.49
N ASP A 29 30.10 -35.67 2.91
CA ASP A 29 30.01 -36.88 2.08
C ASP A 29 28.57 -37.43 1.99
N SER A 30 27.63 -36.89 2.78
CA SER A 30 26.25 -37.41 2.86
C SER A 30 25.44 -37.11 1.60
N LYS A 31 24.48 -37.98 1.28
CA LYS A 31 23.53 -37.68 0.18
C LYS A 31 22.57 -36.58 0.63
N VAL A 32 22.60 -35.45 -0.08
CA VAL A 32 21.74 -34.29 0.19
C VAL A 32 20.48 -34.34 -0.67
N TYR A 33 19.34 -34.04 -0.05
CA TYR A 33 18.03 -34.05 -0.66
C TYR A 33 17.30 -32.74 -0.37
N ILE A 34 16.37 -32.38 -1.27
CA ILE A 34 15.43 -31.27 -1.07
C ILE A 34 14.00 -31.68 -1.35
N THR A 35 13.06 -30.96 -0.74
CA THR A 35 11.64 -30.97 -1.08
C THR A 35 11.17 -29.52 -1.20
N LEU A 36 10.63 -29.12 -2.34
CA LEU A 36 10.11 -27.77 -2.55
C LEU A 36 8.61 -27.74 -2.22
N PHE A 37 8.13 -26.64 -1.64
CA PHE A 37 6.73 -26.41 -1.30
C PHE A 37 6.24 -25.13 -1.98
N GLY A 38 5.04 -25.18 -2.57
CA GLY A 38 4.46 -24.10 -3.34
C GLY A 38 3.13 -23.59 -2.79
N ASN A 39 2.75 -22.38 -3.21
CA ASN A 39 1.54 -21.68 -2.76
C ASN A 39 0.22 -22.43 -3.08
N HIS A 40 0.20 -23.34 -4.06
CA HIS A 40 -0.98 -24.18 -4.36
C HIS A 40 -1.20 -25.36 -3.40
N GLY A 41 -0.58 -25.37 -2.23
CA GLY A 41 -0.73 -26.45 -1.23
C GLY A 41 -0.11 -27.79 -1.67
N LYS A 42 0.80 -27.76 -2.65
CA LYS A 42 1.52 -28.93 -3.16
C LYS A 42 3.01 -28.84 -2.85
N GLN A 43 3.66 -29.99 -2.78
CA GLN A 43 5.10 -30.14 -2.64
C GLN A 43 5.64 -31.07 -3.74
N THR A 44 6.92 -30.97 -4.06
CA THR A 44 7.58 -32.00 -4.88
C THR A 44 7.71 -33.32 -4.12
N GLU A 45 8.09 -34.39 -4.83
CA GLU A 45 8.75 -35.52 -4.19
C GLU A 45 10.12 -35.10 -3.60
N LYS A 46 10.76 -36.02 -2.87
CA LYS A 46 12.09 -35.82 -2.29
C LYS A 46 13.16 -35.96 -3.39
N ILE A 47 13.68 -34.83 -3.85
CA ILE A 47 14.66 -34.72 -4.94
C ILE A 47 16.08 -34.96 -4.38
N HIS A 48 16.86 -35.83 -5.03
CA HIS A 48 18.26 -36.10 -4.67
C HIS A 48 19.23 -35.20 -5.48
N LEU A 49 20.04 -34.39 -4.79
CA LEU A 49 21.01 -33.48 -5.40
C LEU A 49 22.32 -34.22 -5.74
N LYS A 50 22.29 -35.01 -6.82
CA LYS A 50 23.41 -35.90 -7.23
C LYS A 50 24.26 -35.43 -8.41
N ASN A 51 23.71 -34.59 -9.28
CA ASN A 51 24.33 -34.20 -10.55
C ASN A 51 24.63 -32.68 -10.49
N SER A 52 25.79 -32.32 -9.94
CA SER A 52 26.24 -30.93 -9.83
C SER A 52 27.19 -30.56 -10.98
N ASN A 53 27.55 -29.27 -11.09
CA ASN A 53 28.65 -28.79 -11.94
C ASN A 53 30.05 -29.21 -11.44
N ASN A 54 30.19 -29.53 -10.15
CA ASN A 54 31.41 -30.05 -9.54
C ASN A 54 31.37 -31.60 -9.45
N LYS A 55 32.54 -32.23 -9.55
CA LYS A 55 32.66 -33.70 -9.44
C LYS A 55 32.45 -34.22 -8.02
N ASP A 56 32.74 -33.38 -7.04
CA ASP A 56 32.64 -33.65 -5.61
C ASP A 56 31.89 -32.44 -5.03
N PRO A 57 30.57 -32.56 -4.77
CA PRO A 57 29.73 -31.44 -4.34
C PRO A 57 29.65 -31.32 -2.81
N PHE A 58 29.21 -30.15 -2.35
CA PHE A 58 29.02 -29.78 -0.94
C PHE A 58 30.31 -29.62 -0.12
N GLU A 59 31.44 -29.37 -0.76
CA GLU A 59 32.72 -29.08 -0.10
C GLU A 59 32.76 -27.73 0.62
N ARG A 60 33.69 -27.58 1.57
CA ARG A 60 33.88 -26.33 2.33
C ARG A 60 34.07 -25.13 1.39
N ASN A 61 33.30 -24.06 1.59
CA ASN A 61 33.31 -22.84 0.77
C ASN A 61 33.00 -23.07 -0.74
N GLN A 62 32.36 -24.20 -1.09
CA GLN A 62 31.97 -24.53 -2.45
C GLN A 62 30.58 -23.97 -2.80
N THR A 63 30.36 -23.74 -4.08
CA THR A 63 29.05 -23.45 -4.67
C THR A 63 28.71 -24.50 -5.72
N ASP A 64 27.60 -25.19 -5.53
CA ASP A 64 27.16 -26.33 -6.35
C ASP A 64 25.83 -26.03 -7.02
N ILE A 65 25.76 -26.27 -8.33
CA ILE A 65 24.61 -25.96 -9.18
C ILE A 65 24.03 -27.28 -9.69
N PHE A 66 22.77 -27.54 -9.33
CA PHE A 66 22.01 -28.72 -9.72
C PHE A 66 20.85 -28.31 -10.62
N HIS A 67 20.59 -29.09 -11.67
CA HIS A 67 19.39 -28.98 -12.48
C HIS A 67 18.49 -30.18 -12.18
N VAL A 68 17.31 -29.94 -11.65
CA VAL A 68 16.39 -30.98 -11.15
C VAL A 68 14.99 -30.82 -11.73
N GLN A 69 14.22 -31.90 -11.78
CA GLN A 69 12.84 -31.89 -12.25
C GLN A 69 11.89 -32.24 -11.09
N GLY A 70 10.72 -31.62 -11.07
CA GLY A 70 9.65 -31.89 -10.13
C GLY A 70 8.30 -31.43 -10.68
N ASP A 71 7.21 -31.69 -9.95
CA ASP A 71 5.90 -31.18 -10.32
C ASP A 71 5.83 -29.65 -10.22
N TYR A 72 5.05 -29.01 -11.11
CA TYR A 72 4.71 -27.59 -10.97
C TYR A 72 3.82 -27.39 -9.74
N ILE A 73 4.39 -26.76 -8.70
CA ILE A 73 3.72 -26.48 -7.42
C ILE A 73 3.29 -25.00 -7.27
N GLY A 74 3.56 -24.16 -8.26
CA GLY A 74 3.37 -22.71 -8.21
C GLY A 74 4.57 -21.97 -7.62
N GLU A 75 4.29 -20.82 -7.02
CA GLU A 75 5.31 -19.97 -6.39
C GLU A 75 5.90 -20.66 -5.15
N LEU A 76 7.22 -20.67 -5.04
CA LEU A 76 7.93 -21.39 -4.00
C LEU A 76 7.91 -20.61 -2.68
N ILE A 77 7.34 -21.22 -1.63
CA ILE A 77 7.15 -20.58 -0.31
C ILE A 77 8.19 -21.03 0.73
N LYS A 78 8.61 -22.29 0.66
CA LYS A 78 9.63 -22.88 1.53
C LYS A 78 10.27 -24.09 0.86
N LEU A 79 11.45 -24.47 1.34
CA LEU A 79 12.04 -25.77 1.03
C LEU A 79 12.36 -26.52 2.32
N ARG A 80 12.38 -27.85 2.24
CA ARG A 80 13.06 -28.71 3.20
C ARG A 80 14.37 -29.15 2.58
N VAL A 81 15.45 -29.09 3.34
CA VAL A 81 16.76 -29.66 3.00
C VAL A 81 17.13 -30.70 4.05
N GLU A 82 17.66 -31.84 3.64
CA GLU A 82 18.02 -32.94 4.53
C GLU A 82 19.13 -33.81 3.95
N HIS A 83 19.94 -34.45 4.79
CA HIS A 83 20.97 -35.40 4.36
C HIS A 83 20.81 -36.79 5.03
N ASP A 84 21.32 -37.84 4.39
CA ASP A 84 21.19 -39.22 4.89
C ASP A 84 22.15 -39.60 6.03
N ASN A 85 23.03 -38.67 6.44
CA ASN A 85 24.07 -38.88 7.46
C ASN A 85 25.00 -40.08 7.14
N THR A 86 25.29 -40.32 5.86
CA THR A 86 26.29 -41.29 5.40
C THR A 86 27.64 -40.64 5.10
N GLY A 87 28.66 -41.44 4.82
CA GLY A 87 30.03 -40.98 4.54
C GLY A 87 30.93 -40.88 5.78
N ARG A 88 32.13 -40.29 5.62
CA ARG A 88 33.11 -40.11 6.71
C ARG A 88 32.97 -38.76 7.40
N SER A 89 32.70 -37.70 6.64
CA SER A 89 32.28 -36.38 7.14
C SER A 89 30.78 -36.22 6.88
N SER A 90 29.95 -36.59 7.85
CA SER A 90 28.48 -36.51 7.68
C SER A 90 27.88 -35.17 8.12
N GLY A 91 28.57 -34.39 8.94
CA GLY A 91 28.15 -33.04 9.32
C GLY A 91 28.35 -32.05 8.17
N TRP A 92 27.45 -31.07 8.05
CA TRP A 92 27.44 -30.12 6.94
C TRP A 92 27.11 -28.71 7.42
N PHE A 93 27.94 -27.69 7.11
CA PHE A 93 27.60 -26.30 7.42
C PHE A 93 27.01 -25.60 6.18
N LEU A 94 25.68 -25.64 6.07
CA LEU A 94 24.95 -24.96 4.99
C LEU A 94 24.86 -23.45 5.27
N ASP A 95 25.37 -22.61 4.37
CA ASP A 95 25.14 -21.16 4.38
C ASP A 95 23.72 -20.85 3.85
N ARG A 96 23.47 -21.16 2.57
CA ARG A 96 22.20 -20.83 1.89
C ARG A 96 21.93 -21.71 0.66
N ILE A 97 20.67 -21.75 0.25
CA ILE A 97 20.22 -22.35 -1.02
C ILE A 97 19.48 -21.29 -1.82
N VAL A 98 19.74 -21.22 -3.12
CA VAL A 98 19.00 -20.43 -4.10
C VAL A 98 18.29 -21.38 -5.05
N VAL A 99 17.00 -21.18 -5.27
CA VAL A 99 16.20 -21.97 -6.23
C VAL A 99 15.67 -21.03 -7.32
N THR A 100 15.82 -21.41 -8.58
CA THR A 100 15.23 -20.71 -9.74
C THR A 100 14.25 -21.66 -10.42
N ASP A 101 12.99 -21.24 -10.62
CA ASP A 101 12.07 -21.96 -11.53
C ASP A 101 12.48 -21.65 -12.97
N LEU A 102 12.86 -22.64 -13.77
CA LEU A 102 13.32 -22.41 -15.14
C LEU A 102 12.18 -22.09 -16.12
N ASN A 103 10.92 -22.24 -15.73
CA ASN A 103 9.78 -21.66 -16.44
C ASN A 103 9.63 -20.15 -16.15
N ASN A 104 10.23 -19.63 -15.07
CA ASN A 104 10.27 -18.21 -14.72
C ASN A 104 11.68 -17.81 -14.22
N PRO A 105 12.69 -17.79 -15.10
CA PRO A 105 14.10 -17.66 -14.72
C PRO A 105 14.48 -16.28 -14.15
N THR A 106 13.58 -15.31 -14.18
CA THR A 106 13.76 -13.97 -13.59
C THR A 106 13.56 -13.96 -12.07
N THR A 107 12.93 -15.01 -11.52
CA THR A 107 12.59 -15.11 -10.10
C THR A 107 13.48 -16.13 -9.42
N LYS A 108 14.34 -15.66 -8.50
CA LYS A 108 15.16 -16.51 -7.64
C LYS A 108 14.59 -16.52 -6.23
N TYR A 109 14.66 -17.66 -5.55
CA TYR A 109 14.14 -17.86 -4.21
C TYR A 109 15.29 -18.22 -3.27
N ILE A 110 15.58 -17.40 -2.26
CA ILE A 110 16.74 -17.56 -1.39
C ILE A 110 16.33 -18.01 0.01
N ALA A 111 16.80 -19.18 0.40
CA ALA A 111 16.70 -19.75 1.74
C ALA A 111 18.05 -19.62 2.46
N ILE A 112 18.12 -18.79 3.51
CA ILE A 112 19.30 -18.68 4.37
C ILE A 112 19.22 -19.72 5.49
N CYS A 113 20.29 -20.47 5.72
CA CYS A 113 20.41 -21.46 6.80
C CYS A 113 21.42 -21.01 7.86
N ASN A 114 22.69 -20.84 7.49
CA ASN A 114 23.82 -20.53 8.38
C ASN A 114 23.91 -21.43 9.64
N LYS A 115 23.68 -22.74 9.45
CA LYS A 115 23.69 -23.75 10.53
C LYS A 115 24.39 -25.03 10.09
N TRP A 116 24.90 -25.73 11.09
CA TRP A 116 25.29 -27.14 10.96
C TRP A 116 24.04 -28.00 10.84
N LEU A 117 23.99 -28.83 9.80
CA LEU A 117 23.15 -30.01 9.72
C LEU A 117 24.04 -31.21 10.09
N ALA A 118 23.87 -31.73 11.29
CA ALA A 118 24.73 -32.74 11.89
C ALA A 118 24.00 -33.41 13.07
N LYS A 119 24.48 -34.55 13.57
CA LYS A 119 23.93 -35.20 14.79
C LYS A 119 24.71 -34.85 16.07
N ASP A 120 25.97 -34.49 15.90
CA ASP A 120 26.98 -34.20 16.91
C ASP A 120 27.23 -32.69 17.06
N GLU A 121 27.13 -31.93 15.97
CA GLU A 121 27.28 -30.47 15.96
C GLU A 121 25.96 -29.67 15.91
N GLY A 122 26.04 -28.36 16.19
CA GLY A 122 24.94 -27.41 16.00
C GLY A 122 23.73 -27.66 16.90
N ASP A 123 22.54 -27.69 16.29
CA ASP A 123 21.27 -28.02 16.95
C ASP A 123 20.92 -29.52 16.88
N ARG A 124 21.89 -30.35 16.42
CA ARG A 124 21.78 -31.82 16.26
C ARG A 124 20.69 -32.29 15.30
N GLN A 125 20.29 -31.45 14.35
CA GLN A 125 19.31 -31.80 13.31
C GLN A 125 19.99 -32.03 11.96
N ILE A 126 19.57 -33.07 11.23
CA ILE A 126 20.04 -33.40 9.87
C ILE A 126 19.05 -32.99 8.76
N SER A 127 17.98 -32.29 9.13
CA SER A 127 16.89 -31.84 8.26
C SER A 127 16.38 -30.49 8.75
N ARG A 128 16.04 -29.59 7.82
CA ARG A 128 15.56 -28.25 8.15
C ARG A 128 14.57 -27.76 7.11
N GLU A 129 13.45 -27.19 7.56
CA GLU A 129 12.60 -26.35 6.72
C GLU A 129 13.11 -24.90 6.75
N LEU A 130 13.28 -24.33 5.56
CA LEU A 130 13.77 -22.98 5.33
C LEU A 130 12.74 -22.21 4.51
N ILE A 131 12.35 -21.02 4.98
CA ILE A 131 11.49 -20.10 4.22
C ILE A 131 12.26 -19.56 3.02
N LEU A 132 11.60 -19.51 1.87
CA LEU A 132 12.17 -19.01 0.63
C LEU A 132 11.80 -17.54 0.44
N ASN A 133 12.81 -16.67 0.44
CA ASN A 133 12.61 -15.26 0.16
C ASN A 133 12.72 -15.01 -1.34
N LYS A 134 11.62 -14.57 -1.97
CA LYS A 134 11.59 -14.21 -3.39
C LYS A 134 12.47 -12.99 -3.66
N GLN A 135 13.35 -13.13 -4.64
CA GLN A 135 14.13 -12.05 -5.25
C GLN A 135 13.86 -12.06 -6.75
N THR A 136 13.10 -11.08 -7.22
CA THR A 136 12.95 -10.82 -8.64
C THR A 136 14.18 -10.06 -9.10
N SER A 137 14.93 -10.61 -10.06
CA SER A 137 16.00 -9.86 -10.72
C SER A 137 15.35 -8.89 -11.69
N GLU A 138 15.10 -7.66 -11.24
CA GLU A 138 14.64 -6.60 -12.13
C GLU A 138 15.66 -6.38 -13.24
N ILE A 139 15.21 -6.53 -14.48
CA ILE A 139 15.96 -6.04 -15.64
C ILE A 139 16.05 -4.53 -15.46
N LYS A 140 17.26 -4.02 -15.18
CA LYS A 140 17.57 -2.60 -15.33
C LYS A 140 17.19 -2.20 -16.75
N ARG A 141 16.02 -1.59 -16.93
CA ARG A 141 15.69 -0.89 -18.16
C ARG A 141 16.63 0.31 -18.20
N ASN A 142 17.56 0.30 -19.16
CA ASN A 142 18.37 1.47 -19.46
C ASN A 142 17.40 2.60 -19.83
N ASN A 143 17.57 3.74 -19.17
CA ASN A 143 16.90 4.98 -19.49
C ASN A 143 17.95 5.97 -20.04
N GLN A 144 17.48 6.99 -20.71
CA GLN A 144 18.29 8.04 -21.30
C GLN A 144 17.87 9.38 -20.68
N TYR A 145 18.82 10.09 -20.09
CA TYR A 145 18.59 11.43 -19.55
C TYR A 145 19.35 12.46 -20.39
N LYS A 146 18.64 13.50 -20.81
CA LYS A 146 19.23 14.64 -21.51
C LYS A 146 19.45 15.77 -20.50
N ILE A 147 20.70 16.18 -20.33
CA ILE A 147 21.14 17.16 -19.34
C ILE A 147 21.53 18.44 -20.08
N THR A 148 20.90 19.56 -19.74
CA THR A 148 21.26 20.90 -20.25
C THR A 148 21.84 21.73 -19.12
N VAL A 149 23.10 22.11 -19.23
CA VAL A 149 23.83 22.87 -18.21
C VAL A 149 23.94 24.32 -18.63
N PHE A 150 23.63 25.26 -17.72
CA PHE A 150 23.70 26.71 -17.96
C PHE A 150 24.84 27.30 -17.13
N THR A 151 25.91 27.75 -17.80
CA THR A 151 27.02 28.45 -17.15
C THR A 151 26.74 29.95 -17.16
N GLY A 152 26.87 30.59 -16.01
CA GLY A 152 26.41 31.95 -15.81
C GLY A 152 27.25 33.03 -16.49
N LYS A 153 26.74 34.26 -16.41
CA LYS A 153 27.28 35.42 -17.14
C LYS A 153 28.33 36.24 -16.38
N LYS A 154 28.79 35.76 -15.21
CA LYS A 154 29.83 36.46 -14.44
C LYS A 154 31.17 36.43 -15.19
N THR A 155 32.02 37.43 -14.94
CA THR A 155 33.40 37.43 -15.42
C THR A 155 34.14 36.21 -14.84
N GLY A 156 34.78 35.41 -15.69
CA GLY A 156 35.46 34.18 -15.26
C GLY A 156 34.54 33.00 -14.94
N ALA A 157 33.24 33.06 -15.26
CA ALA A 157 32.27 32.02 -14.90
C ALA A 157 32.49 30.63 -15.53
N GLY A 158 33.31 30.51 -16.58
CA GLY A 158 33.53 29.25 -17.28
C GLY A 158 34.68 28.43 -16.70
N THR A 159 34.62 27.11 -16.85
CA THR A 159 35.59 26.18 -16.23
C THR A 159 36.28 25.28 -17.26
N ASP A 160 37.56 24.96 -17.00
CA ASP A 160 38.33 23.94 -17.72
C ASP A 160 38.51 22.63 -16.94
N ALA A 161 37.79 22.47 -15.82
CA ALA A 161 37.76 21.24 -15.03
C ALA A 161 36.84 20.16 -15.63
N ASP A 162 37.11 18.88 -15.34
CA ASP A 162 36.15 17.81 -15.68
C ASP A 162 34.93 17.92 -14.75
N VAL A 163 33.73 18.01 -15.34
CA VAL A 163 32.45 18.09 -14.61
C VAL A 163 31.80 16.71 -14.51
N PHE A 164 31.22 16.41 -13.35
CA PHE A 164 30.57 15.14 -13.01
C PHE A 164 29.19 15.39 -12.41
N ILE A 165 28.22 14.54 -12.77
CA ILE A 165 26.86 14.54 -12.23
C ILE A 165 26.50 13.17 -11.66
N ALA A 166 25.76 13.11 -10.57
CA ALA A 166 25.07 11.90 -10.13
C ALA A 166 23.58 12.19 -9.92
N LEU A 167 22.72 11.30 -10.41
CA LEU A 167 21.26 11.42 -10.29
C LEU A 167 20.76 10.58 -9.11
N TYR A 168 19.81 11.11 -8.34
CA TYR A 168 19.15 10.41 -7.25
C TYR A 168 17.63 10.52 -7.42
N GLY A 169 16.93 9.40 -7.30
CA GLY A 169 15.48 9.36 -7.45
C GLY A 169 14.86 8.28 -6.57
N ASN A 170 13.57 8.00 -6.79
CA ASN A 170 12.81 7.05 -5.97
C ASN A 170 13.03 5.57 -6.34
N LEU A 171 13.59 5.26 -7.53
CA LEU A 171 13.86 3.88 -7.96
C LEU A 171 15.33 3.49 -7.88
N ALA A 172 16.26 4.44 -8.11
CA ALA A 172 17.69 4.19 -8.02
C ALA A 172 18.49 5.47 -7.74
N GLU A 173 19.82 5.31 -7.67
CA GLU A 173 20.81 6.37 -7.75
C GLU A 173 21.89 5.98 -8.78
N THR A 174 22.53 6.97 -9.40
CA THR A 174 23.73 6.75 -10.22
C THR A 174 24.98 7.03 -9.42
N GLY A 175 26.10 6.41 -9.79
CA GLY A 175 27.41 6.94 -9.42
C GLY A 175 27.71 8.26 -10.14
N PRO A 176 28.86 8.91 -9.86
CA PRO A 176 29.32 10.07 -10.61
C PRO A 176 29.58 9.72 -12.07
N ILE A 177 28.82 10.34 -12.97
CA ILE A 177 28.95 10.24 -14.43
C ILE A 177 29.67 11.49 -14.92
N LYS A 178 30.75 11.33 -15.67
CA LYS A 178 31.44 12.46 -16.30
C LYS A 178 30.57 13.04 -17.43
N LEU A 179 30.41 14.35 -17.47
CA LEU A 179 29.85 15.05 -18.62
C LEU A 179 30.97 15.24 -19.65
N GLU A 180 30.89 14.52 -20.78
CA GLU A 180 31.95 14.52 -21.80
C GLU A 180 32.04 15.87 -22.52
N SER A 181 32.95 16.71 -22.04
CA SER A 181 33.23 18.06 -22.54
C SER A 181 33.79 18.03 -23.97
N LYS A 182 33.18 18.78 -24.87
CA LYS A 182 33.81 19.13 -26.15
C LYS A 182 34.73 20.35 -25.94
N LYS A 183 35.53 20.67 -26.96
CA LYS A 183 36.35 21.89 -26.95
C LYS A 183 35.43 23.11 -26.80
N ASN A 184 35.59 23.88 -25.73
CA ASN A 184 34.78 25.04 -25.32
C ASN A 184 33.38 24.73 -24.75
N SER A 185 33.22 23.62 -24.01
CA SER A 185 32.06 23.38 -23.12
C SER A 185 32.23 24.06 -21.75
N PHE A 186 31.12 24.36 -21.07
CA PHE A 186 31.06 25.03 -19.76
C PHE A 186 31.65 26.45 -19.73
N GLU A 187 31.45 27.18 -20.81
CA GLU A 187 31.96 28.54 -20.99
C GLU A 187 30.98 29.60 -20.45
N ALA A 188 31.51 30.73 -20.00
CA ALA A 188 30.70 31.84 -19.47
C ALA A 188 29.57 32.24 -20.45
N ALA A 189 28.36 32.40 -19.90
CA ALA A 189 27.12 32.71 -20.61
C ALA A 189 26.63 31.69 -21.66
N LYS A 190 27.19 30.46 -21.70
CA LYS A 190 26.73 29.39 -22.63
C LYS A 190 25.82 28.37 -21.95
N LYS A 191 25.09 27.65 -22.81
CA LYS A 191 24.45 26.38 -22.47
C LYS A 191 25.15 25.22 -23.19
N ASP A 192 25.27 24.09 -22.51
CA ASP A 192 25.82 22.84 -23.05
C ASP A 192 24.83 21.69 -22.84
N GLU A 193 24.69 20.81 -23.82
CA GLU A 193 23.74 19.69 -23.82
C GLU A 193 24.48 18.35 -23.88
N PHE A 194 24.16 17.46 -22.94
CA PHE A 194 24.75 16.13 -22.78
C PHE A 194 23.65 15.07 -22.72
N THR A 195 24.00 13.84 -23.12
CA THR A 195 23.13 12.67 -23.00
C THR A 195 23.85 11.63 -22.16
N ILE A 196 23.17 11.08 -21.16
CA ILE A 196 23.68 9.95 -20.37
C ILE A 196 22.72 8.77 -20.47
N GLU A 197 23.28 7.57 -20.60
CA GLU A 197 22.56 6.30 -20.53
C GLU A 197 22.86 5.65 -19.18
N CYS A 198 21.82 5.43 -18.38
CA CYS A 198 21.95 4.83 -17.05
C CYS A 198 20.66 4.07 -16.68
N PRO A 199 20.62 3.25 -15.61
CA PRO A 199 19.38 2.60 -15.19
C PRO A 199 18.30 3.64 -14.88
N ASN A 200 17.03 3.33 -15.12
CA ASN A 200 15.93 4.22 -14.73
C ASN A 200 16.01 4.60 -13.24
N VAL A 201 16.22 5.89 -12.97
CA VAL A 201 16.40 6.47 -11.63
C VAL A 201 15.03 6.76 -10.98
N GLY A 202 13.97 6.80 -11.79
CA GLY A 202 12.63 7.18 -11.39
C GLY A 202 12.47 8.69 -11.28
N GLU A 203 11.60 9.13 -10.38
CA GLU A 203 11.39 10.55 -10.12
C GLU A 203 12.61 11.14 -9.41
N LEU A 204 13.27 12.11 -10.04
CA LEU A 204 14.48 12.74 -9.52
C LEU A 204 14.18 13.61 -8.30
N ASN A 205 14.81 13.32 -7.16
CA ASN A 205 14.65 14.06 -5.91
C ASN A 205 15.84 15.00 -5.60
N LYS A 206 17.04 14.69 -6.11
CA LYS A 206 18.22 15.56 -6.11
C LYS A 206 19.24 15.10 -7.14
N ILE A 207 20.21 15.97 -7.44
CA ILE A 207 21.43 15.63 -8.16
C ILE A 207 22.64 16.07 -7.36
N LEU A 208 23.77 15.38 -7.50
CA LEU A 208 25.08 15.89 -7.11
C LEU A 208 25.75 16.43 -8.37
N ILE A 209 26.13 17.71 -8.37
CA ILE A 209 27.00 18.30 -9.40
C ILE A 209 28.37 18.55 -8.78
N ALA A 210 29.45 18.24 -9.49
CA ALA A 210 30.82 18.41 -9.02
C ALA A 210 31.80 18.67 -10.17
N HIS A 211 32.96 19.25 -9.86
CA HIS A 211 34.10 19.31 -10.79
C HIS A 211 35.39 18.89 -10.09
N ASN A 212 36.40 18.43 -10.84
CA ASN A 212 37.64 17.93 -10.25
C ASN A 212 38.71 18.99 -9.94
N ASN A 213 38.40 20.28 -10.12
CA ASN A 213 39.30 21.40 -9.88
C ASN A 213 40.67 21.28 -10.60
N LYS A 214 40.70 20.66 -11.78
CA LYS A 214 41.88 20.67 -12.66
C LYS A 214 41.76 21.79 -13.69
N GLY A 215 42.91 22.16 -14.28
CA GLY A 215 42.99 23.18 -15.31
C GLY A 215 43.58 24.50 -14.80
N SER A 216 43.57 25.49 -15.68
CA SER A 216 44.08 26.85 -15.49
C SER A 216 43.03 27.81 -14.92
N ALA A 217 41.74 27.53 -15.13
CA ALA A 217 40.61 28.29 -14.63
C ALA A 217 39.52 27.31 -14.13
N PRO A 218 39.77 26.57 -13.03
CA PRO A 218 38.88 25.51 -12.58
C PRO A 218 37.58 26.01 -11.95
N GLY A 219 37.52 27.25 -11.47
CA GLY A 219 36.34 27.83 -10.83
C GLY A 219 35.17 27.98 -11.81
N TRP A 220 33.96 27.66 -11.37
CA TRP A 220 32.80 27.57 -12.25
C TRP A 220 31.58 28.27 -11.64
N PHE A 221 30.97 29.23 -12.33
CA PHE A 221 29.68 29.79 -11.89
C PHE A 221 28.53 29.09 -12.62
N LEU A 222 27.87 28.17 -11.92
CA LEU A 222 26.74 27.41 -12.43
C LEU A 222 25.43 28.15 -12.13
N ASP A 223 24.68 28.52 -13.17
CA ASP A 223 23.34 29.12 -13.00
C ASP A 223 22.33 28.03 -12.63
N GLN A 224 22.18 27.01 -13.49
CA GLN A 224 21.19 25.94 -13.33
C GLN A 224 21.48 24.73 -14.23
N ILE A 225 20.83 23.61 -13.95
CA ILE A 225 20.80 22.40 -14.79
C ILE A 225 19.34 22.03 -15.08
N LEU A 226 19.01 21.74 -16.33
CA LEU A 226 17.76 21.07 -16.72
C LEU A 226 18.04 19.61 -17.01
N ILE A 227 17.16 18.70 -16.58
CA ILE A 227 17.25 17.28 -16.90
C ILE A 227 15.92 16.80 -17.44
N GLU A 228 15.93 16.26 -18.65
CA GLU A 228 14.81 15.61 -19.30
C GLU A 228 14.99 14.09 -19.21
N ASP A 229 14.04 13.39 -18.59
CA ASP A 229 13.88 11.94 -18.73
C ASP A 229 13.27 11.67 -20.11
N VAL A 230 14.05 11.10 -21.04
CA VAL A 230 13.66 10.99 -22.44
C VAL A 230 12.53 9.99 -22.65
N ILE A 231 12.37 9.00 -21.75
CA ILE A 231 11.33 7.98 -21.84
C ILE A 231 10.04 8.43 -21.13
N ALA A 232 10.17 9.08 -19.96
CA ALA A 232 9.02 9.59 -19.21
C ALA A 232 8.54 10.98 -19.67
N HIS A 233 9.31 11.68 -20.51
CA HIS A 233 9.11 13.08 -20.90
C HIS A 233 9.00 14.06 -19.71
N HIS A 234 9.60 13.70 -18.56
CA HIS A 234 9.64 14.56 -17.38
C HIS A 234 10.82 15.54 -17.45
N LEU A 235 10.54 16.83 -17.25
CA LEU A 235 11.55 17.89 -17.21
C LEU A 235 11.74 18.41 -15.78
N TYR A 236 12.96 18.31 -15.27
CA TYR A 236 13.38 18.76 -13.94
C TYR A 236 14.30 19.98 -14.05
N GLU A 237 14.11 20.99 -13.20
CA GLU A 237 14.94 22.21 -13.16
C GLU A 237 15.68 22.32 -11.82
N PHE A 238 17.01 22.33 -11.86
CA PHE A 238 17.90 22.37 -10.69
C PHE A 238 18.67 23.71 -10.64
N PRO A 239 18.20 24.72 -9.92
CA PRO A 239 18.89 26.00 -9.78
C PRO A 239 20.13 25.87 -8.87
N CYS A 240 21.21 26.57 -9.21
CA CYS A 240 22.42 26.66 -8.39
C CYS A 240 22.76 28.12 -8.07
N ASN A 241 22.95 28.96 -9.09
CA ASN A 241 23.32 30.38 -9.02
C ASN A 241 24.51 30.66 -8.07
N ARG A 242 25.52 29.79 -8.07
CA ARG A 242 26.68 29.84 -7.17
C ARG A 242 27.97 29.45 -7.88
N TRP A 243 29.09 29.93 -7.32
CA TRP A 243 30.41 29.40 -7.66
C TRP A 243 30.58 28.00 -7.08
N LEU A 244 31.13 27.11 -7.91
CA LEU A 244 31.78 25.87 -7.53
C LEU A 244 33.28 26.10 -7.80
N ALA A 245 34.01 26.42 -6.74
CA ALA A 245 35.39 26.90 -6.78
C ALA A 245 36.01 26.77 -5.38
N LYS A 246 37.34 26.76 -5.25
CA LYS A 246 38.01 26.71 -3.92
C LYS A 246 38.29 28.09 -3.32
N ASP A 247 38.17 29.12 -4.14
CA ASP A 247 38.53 30.51 -3.90
C ASP A 247 37.34 31.48 -3.95
N GLU A 248 36.17 31.05 -4.43
CA GLU A 248 34.92 31.83 -4.46
C GLU A 248 33.74 31.17 -3.69
N ASP A 249 32.67 31.95 -3.45
CA ASP A 249 31.51 31.62 -2.59
C ASP A 249 31.88 30.90 -1.28
N ASP A 250 31.44 29.64 -1.10
CA ASP A 250 31.60 28.82 0.09
C ASP A 250 32.76 27.81 -0.04
N LYS A 251 33.59 27.93 -1.09
CA LYS A 251 34.80 27.15 -1.36
C LYS A 251 34.55 25.67 -1.69
N GLU A 252 33.30 25.31 -1.95
CA GLU A 252 32.92 23.96 -2.34
C GLU A 252 33.01 23.74 -3.85
N ILE A 253 33.49 22.57 -4.25
CA ILE A 253 33.61 22.13 -5.66
C ILE A 253 32.56 21.08 -6.04
N ALA A 254 31.65 20.76 -5.12
CA ALA A 254 30.56 19.82 -5.30
C ALA A 254 29.35 20.25 -4.48
N ARG A 255 28.13 20.04 -5.00
CA ARG A 255 26.89 20.43 -4.33
C ARG A 255 25.73 19.50 -4.69
N PHE A 256 24.90 19.16 -3.71
CA PHE A 256 23.57 18.63 -3.97
C PHE A 256 22.62 19.75 -4.40
N LEU A 257 22.09 19.64 -5.62
CA LEU A 257 21.00 20.49 -6.09
C LEU A 257 19.69 19.71 -5.99
N PHE A 258 18.64 20.40 -5.57
CA PHE A 258 17.29 19.86 -5.51
C PHE A 258 16.48 20.45 -6.67
N PRO A 259 15.53 19.70 -7.25
CA PRO A 259 14.70 20.27 -8.29
C PRO A 259 13.86 21.40 -7.66
N LYS A 260 13.65 22.49 -8.39
CA LYS A 260 12.47 23.32 -8.15
C LYS A 260 11.27 22.39 -8.13
N LYS A 261 10.27 22.71 -7.31
CA LYS A 261 8.96 22.07 -7.40
C LYS A 261 8.33 22.45 -8.73
N THR A 262 8.72 21.73 -9.78
CA THR A 262 8.15 21.83 -11.11
C THR A 262 6.75 21.26 -11.01
N VAL A 263 5.81 22.19 -10.83
CA VAL A 263 4.43 22.04 -11.26
C VAL A 263 4.46 21.65 -12.73
N THR A 264 4.53 20.35 -13.01
CA THR A 264 4.12 19.84 -14.31
C THR A 264 2.61 20.00 -14.34
N ASN A 265 2.11 20.84 -15.25
CA ASN A 265 0.67 20.94 -15.45
C ASN A 265 0.18 19.59 -15.98
N ASN A 266 -0.67 18.94 -15.20
CA ASN A 266 -1.43 17.78 -15.64
C ASN A 266 -2.79 18.23 -16.17
N GLN A 267 -3.35 17.46 -17.09
CA GLN A 267 -4.65 17.70 -17.69
C GLN A 267 -5.63 16.65 -17.16
N TYR A 268 -6.70 17.11 -16.51
CA TYR A 268 -7.77 16.26 -16.01
C TYR A 268 -9.03 16.49 -16.83
N LYS A 269 -9.58 15.40 -17.38
CA LYS A 269 -10.87 15.42 -18.08
C LYS A 269 -11.96 14.91 -17.15
N ILE A 270 -12.91 15.77 -16.83
CA ILE A 270 -13.97 15.52 -15.85
C ILE A 270 -15.28 15.32 -16.59
N THR A 271 -15.90 14.15 -16.43
CA THR A 271 -17.23 13.85 -16.96
C THR A 271 -18.23 13.78 -15.81
N VAL A 272 -19.20 14.69 -15.79
CA VAL A 272 -20.21 14.79 -14.74
C VAL A 272 -21.52 14.18 -15.25
N PHE A 273 -22.15 13.30 -14.45
CA PHE A 273 -23.42 12.66 -14.77
C PHE A 273 -24.52 13.19 -13.85
N THR A 274 -25.47 13.92 -14.42
CA THR A 274 -26.67 14.36 -13.69
C THR A 274 -27.74 13.29 -13.80
N GLY A 275 -28.32 12.87 -12.67
CA GLY A 275 -29.26 11.76 -12.66
C GLY A 275 -30.61 12.10 -13.30
N LYS A 276 -31.46 11.09 -13.46
CA LYS A 276 -32.72 11.17 -14.25
C LYS A 276 -33.97 11.48 -13.43
N LYS A 277 -33.84 11.94 -12.19
CA LYS A 277 -34.99 12.32 -11.36
C LYS A 277 -35.67 13.58 -11.92
N THR A 278 -36.96 13.74 -11.66
CA THR A 278 -37.67 14.99 -11.94
C THR A 278 -37.01 16.13 -11.14
N GLY A 279 -36.68 17.23 -11.80
CA GLY A 279 -35.96 18.35 -11.16
C GLY A 279 -34.46 18.13 -10.92
N ALA A 280 -33.87 17.04 -11.43
CA ALA A 280 -32.47 16.68 -11.13
C ALA A 280 -31.40 17.67 -11.64
N GLY A 281 -31.73 18.56 -12.59
CA GLY A 281 -30.77 19.49 -13.19
C GLY A 281 -30.65 20.81 -12.44
N THR A 282 -29.50 21.47 -12.53
CA THR A 282 -29.20 22.68 -11.74
C THR A 282 -28.79 23.89 -12.58
N ASP A 283 -29.29 25.05 -12.18
CA ASP A 283 -28.86 26.37 -12.68
C ASP A 283 -27.65 26.95 -11.90
N ALA A 284 -27.19 26.26 -10.85
CA ALA A 284 -26.15 26.78 -9.96
C ALA A 284 -24.74 26.66 -10.57
N ASP A 285 -23.82 27.56 -10.17
CA ASP A 285 -22.41 27.38 -10.53
C ASP A 285 -21.85 26.19 -9.75
N VAL A 286 -21.34 25.18 -10.47
CA VAL A 286 -20.71 23.98 -9.91
C VAL A 286 -19.19 24.18 -9.81
N PHE A 287 -18.62 23.74 -8.68
CA PHE A 287 -17.20 23.81 -8.35
C PHE A 287 -16.69 22.44 -7.92
N ILE A 288 -15.46 22.10 -8.32
CA ILE A 288 -14.77 20.88 -7.90
C ILE A 288 -13.39 21.21 -7.34
N THR A 289 -13.00 20.53 -6.25
CA THR A 289 -11.62 20.49 -5.76
C THR A 289 -11.13 19.06 -5.84
N LEU A 290 -9.96 18.84 -6.44
CA LEU A 290 -9.30 17.54 -6.49
C LEU A 290 -8.23 17.48 -5.39
N TYR A 291 -8.16 16.36 -4.67
CA TYR A 291 -7.15 16.09 -3.65
C TYR A 291 -6.38 14.83 -4.04
N GLY A 292 -5.08 14.99 -4.28
CA GLY A 292 -4.18 13.88 -4.56
C GLY A 292 -3.16 13.65 -3.42
N ASN A 293 -2.22 12.74 -3.63
CA ASN A 293 -1.15 12.46 -2.65
C ASN A 293 0.03 13.45 -2.73
N LEU A 294 0.15 14.23 -3.80
CA LEU A 294 1.21 15.23 -3.98
C LEU A 294 0.73 16.68 -3.73
N ALA A 295 -0.52 17.00 -4.08
CA ALA A 295 -1.10 18.33 -3.93
C ALA A 295 -2.65 18.33 -3.98
N GLU A 296 -3.25 19.51 -3.83
CA GLU A 296 -4.67 19.78 -4.07
C GLU A 296 -4.83 20.93 -5.08
N THR A 297 -5.96 20.99 -5.79
CA THR A 297 -6.17 21.98 -6.88
C THR A 297 -6.78 23.30 -6.43
N GLY A 298 -7.31 23.37 -5.20
CA GLY A 298 -8.30 24.39 -4.83
C GLY A 298 -9.62 24.23 -5.59
N ALA A 299 -10.60 25.09 -5.29
CA ALA A 299 -11.93 25.04 -5.88
C ALA A 299 -11.95 25.63 -7.30
N ILE A 300 -12.15 24.77 -8.30
CA ILE A 300 -12.21 25.14 -9.72
C ILE A 300 -13.65 25.12 -10.18
N LYS A 301 -14.10 26.21 -10.82
CA LYS A 301 -15.43 26.31 -11.42
C LYS A 301 -15.49 25.48 -12.70
N LEU A 302 -16.52 24.64 -12.83
CA LEU A 302 -16.79 23.91 -14.07
C LEU A 302 -17.55 24.83 -15.05
N GLU A 303 -16.84 25.40 -16.03
CA GLU A 303 -17.41 26.40 -16.95
C GLU A 303 -18.40 25.79 -17.95
N SER A 304 -19.67 26.17 -17.85
CA SER A 304 -20.72 25.73 -18.79
C SER A 304 -20.75 26.56 -20.08
N LYS A 305 -20.77 25.88 -21.23
CA LYS A 305 -21.05 26.48 -22.55
C LYS A 305 -22.56 26.44 -22.88
N LYS A 306 -23.37 26.98 -21.95
CA LYS A 306 -24.86 26.96 -21.87
C LYS A 306 -25.47 25.59 -21.61
N ASN A 307 -26.41 25.53 -20.66
CA ASN A 307 -27.25 24.37 -20.32
C ASN A 307 -26.45 23.09 -20.02
N SER A 308 -25.46 23.20 -19.14
CA SER A 308 -24.81 22.04 -18.50
C SER A 308 -25.53 21.63 -17.22
N PHE A 309 -25.29 20.40 -16.76
CA PHE A 309 -25.86 19.81 -15.54
C PHE A 309 -27.38 19.61 -15.61
N GLU A 310 -27.90 19.37 -16.81
CA GLU A 310 -29.32 19.11 -17.08
C GLU A 310 -29.74 17.68 -16.69
N ALA A 311 -31.00 17.49 -16.29
CA ALA A 311 -31.51 16.20 -15.82
C ALA A 311 -31.28 15.06 -16.84
N GLY A 312 -30.56 14.02 -16.42
CA GLY A 312 -30.22 12.87 -17.25
C GLY A 312 -29.16 13.10 -18.34
N LYS A 313 -28.46 14.24 -18.33
CA LYS A 313 -27.34 14.52 -19.23
C LYS A 313 -25.98 14.15 -18.61
N LYS A 314 -24.99 14.08 -19.49
CA LYS A 314 -23.57 14.12 -19.11
C LYS A 314 -22.93 15.38 -19.67
N ASP A 315 -21.99 15.94 -18.93
CA ASP A 315 -21.22 17.12 -19.30
C ASP A 315 -19.73 16.83 -19.14
N GLU A 316 -18.89 17.34 -20.06
CA GLU A 316 -17.45 17.09 -20.10
C GLU A 316 -16.68 18.41 -19.99
N PHE A 317 -15.73 18.45 -19.06
CA PHE A 317 -14.88 19.61 -18.76
C PHE A 317 -13.41 19.19 -18.79
N THR A 318 -12.53 20.13 -19.10
CA THR A 318 -11.08 19.93 -19.08
C THR A 318 -10.47 20.96 -18.14
N ILE A 319 -9.65 20.48 -17.20
CA ILE A 319 -8.91 21.30 -16.25
C ILE A 319 -7.41 21.08 -16.49
N GLU A 320 -6.65 22.17 -16.52
CA GLU A 320 -5.19 22.14 -16.45
C GLU A 320 -4.77 22.70 -15.08
N CYS A 321 -4.04 21.90 -14.31
CA CYS A 321 -3.61 22.24 -12.96
C CYS A 321 -2.33 21.48 -12.60
N PRO A 322 -1.64 21.77 -11.48
CA PRO A 322 -0.48 20.99 -11.05
C PRO A 322 -0.78 19.49 -10.97
N ASN A 323 0.20 18.65 -11.32
CA ASN A 323 0.13 17.22 -11.03
C ASN A 323 -0.07 17.00 -9.52
N ILE A 324 -1.27 16.56 -9.15
CA ILE A 324 -1.65 16.25 -7.77
C ILE A 324 -1.32 14.81 -7.38
N GLY A 325 -0.88 13.97 -8.32
CA GLY A 325 -0.65 12.54 -8.14
C GLY A 325 -1.95 11.73 -8.09
N GLU A 326 -1.95 10.63 -7.33
CA GLU A 326 -3.09 9.72 -7.21
C GLU A 326 -4.26 10.41 -6.49
N ILE A 327 -5.42 10.53 -7.14
CA ILE A 327 -6.58 11.24 -6.60
C ILE A 327 -7.26 10.39 -5.51
N ASN A 328 -7.19 10.84 -4.26
CA ASN A 328 -7.73 10.11 -3.11
C ASN A 328 -9.16 10.53 -2.72
N LYS A 329 -9.56 11.78 -3.02
CA LYS A 329 -10.93 12.28 -2.87
C LYS A 329 -11.15 13.52 -3.74
N ILE A 330 -12.42 13.89 -3.92
CA ILE A 330 -12.82 15.18 -4.49
C ILE A 330 -13.84 15.86 -3.58
N LEU A 331 -13.91 17.19 -3.62
CA LEU A 331 -15.03 17.97 -3.09
C LEU A 331 -15.82 18.49 -4.28
N ILE A 332 -17.09 18.10 -4.39
CA ILE A 332 -18.03 18.70 -5.35
C ILE A 332 -18.96 19.65 -4.59
N ALA A 333 -19.21 20.83 -5.15
CA ALA A 333 -20.07 21.85 -4.53
C ALA A 333 -20.82 22.67 -5.58
N HIS A 334 -21.93 23.30 -5.19
CA HIS A 334 -22.58 24.34 -5.99
C HIS A 334 -22.93 25.56 -5.14
N ASN A 335 -23.04 26.74 -5.76
CA ASN A 335 -23.29 27.99 -5.01
C ASN A 335 -24.77 28.27 -4.70
N ASN A 336 -25.68 27.35 -4.99
CA ASN A 336 -27.12 27.47 -4.77
C ASN A 336 -27.75 28.76 -5.35
N LYS A 337 -27.28 29.21 -6.53
CA LYS A 337 -27.90 30.28 -7.32
C LYS A 337 -28.73 29.71 -8.47
N GLY A 338 -29.52 30.55 -9.13
CA GLY A 338 -30.40 30.16 -10.24
C GLY A 338 -31.85 29.96 -9.82
N LEU A 339 -32.71 29.50 -10.75
CA LEU A 339 -34.14 29.29 -10.49
C LEU A 339 -34.39 27.89 -9.91
N ALA A 340 -33.67 26.89 -10.41
CA ALA A 340 -33.59 25.53 -9.87
C ALA A 340 -32.15 25.25 -9.40
N PRO A 341 -31.76 25.63 -8.17
CA PRO A 341 -30.40 25.41 -7.68
C PRO A 341 -30.14 23.96 -7.24
N GLY A 342 -31.17 23.20 -6.88
CA GLY A 342 -31.03 21.81 -6.43
C GLY A 342 -30.54 20.88 -7.54
N TRP A 343 -29.66 19.94 -7.19
CA TRP A 343 -28.97 19.10 -8.17
C TRP A 343 -28.94 17.65 -7.73
N PHE A 344 -29.41 16.70 -8.55
CA PHE A 344 -29.24 15.27 -8.26
C PHE A 344 -28.05 14.71 -9.04
N LEU A 345 -26.89 14.69 -8.38
CA LEU A 345 -25.64 14.17 -8.94
C LEU A 345 -25.63 12.63 -8.86
N ASP A 346 -25.47 11.95 -10.00
CA ASP A 346 -25.34 10.50 -10.09
C ASP A 346 -23.89 10.08 -9.77
N GLN A 347 -22.95 10.53 -10.59
CA GLN A 347 -21.52 10.23 -10.45
C GLN A 347 -20.64 11.24 -11.21
N ILE A 348 -19.34 11.23 -10.91
CA ILE A 348 -18.31 11.95 -11.67
C ILE A 348 -17.24 10.94 -12.09
N LEU A 349 -16.81 10.99 -13.35
CA LEU A 349 -15.60 10.31 -13.82
C LEU A 349 -14.49 11.34 -14.00
N ILE A 350 -13.28 11.02 -13.57
CA ILE A 350 -12.09 11.87 -13.79
C ILE A 350 -11.04 11.02 -14.48
N GLU A 351 -10.68 11.41 -15.69
CA GLU A 351 -9.56 10.86 -16.46
C GLU A 351 -8.34 11.75 -16.23
N ASP A 352 -7.29 11.17 -15.67
CA ASP A 352 -5.94 11.73 -15.70
C ASP A 352 -5.36 11.46 -17.09
N VAL A 353 -5.29 12.50 -17.93
CA VAL A 353 -4.97 12.36 -19.36
C VAL A 353 -3.53 11.89 -19.55
N ASN A 354 -2.61 12.31 -18.69
CA ASN A 354 -1.20 11.93 -18.78
C ASN A 354 -0.93 10.54 -18.20
N ALA A 355 -1.62 10.15 -17.11
CA ALA A 355 -1.49 8.82 -16.53
C ALA A 355 -2.35 7.74 -17.21
N HIS A 356 -3.27 8.14 -18.10
CA HIS A 356 -4.29 7.30 -18.73
C HIS A 356 -5.14 6.49 -17.70
N HIS A 357 -5.42 7.08 -16.53
CA HIS A 357 -6.17 6.44 -15.45
C HIS A 357 -7.52 7.11 -15.24
N ILE A 358 -8.57 6.33 -15.01
CA ILE A 358 -9.95 6.82 -14.84
C ILE A 358 -10.48 6.48 -13.45
N TYR A 359 -10.74 7.52 -12.66
CA TYR A 359 -11.33 7.45 -11.34
C TYR A 359 -12.87 7.59 -11.43
N GLU A 360 -13.63 6.67 -10.82
CA GLU A 360 -15.10 6.74 -10.73
C GLU A 360 -15.54 7.21 -9.33
N PHE A 361 -16.28 8.32 -9.24
CA PHE A 361 -16.78 8.90 -8.00
C PHE A 361 -18.32 8.85 -7.95
N PRO A 362 -18.92 7.80 -7.37
CA PRO A 362 -20.37 7.70 -7.21
C PRO A 362 -20.88 8.67 -6.14
N CYS A 363 -22.02 9.33 -6.40
CA CYS A 363 -22.70 10.23 -5.46
C CYS A 363 -24.14 9.76 -5.17
N ASN A 364 -24.99 9.69 -6.20
CA ASN A 364 -26.40 9.28 -6.12
C ASN A 364 -27.24 9.99 -5.04
N ARG A 365 -26.95 11.27 -4.78
CA ARG A 365 -27.57 12.12 -3.75
C ARG A 365 -27.99 13.47 -4.34
N TRP A 366 -28.93 14.15 -3.68
CA TRP A 366 -29.12 15.56 -3.97
C TRP A 366 -28.03 16.41 -3.32
N LEU A 367 -27.71 17.52 -3.99
CA LEU A 367 -27.01 18.67 -3.47
C LEU A 367 -27.99 19.85 -3.63
N ALA A 368 -28.62 20.23 -2.53
CA ALA A 368 -29.77 21.14 -2.49
C ALA A 368 -29.99 21.60 -1.04
N LYS A 369 -30.65 22.74 -0.80
CA LYS A 369 -30.97 23.19 0.58
C LYS A 369 -32.32 22.70 1.10
N ASP A 370 -33.15 22.19 0.20
CA ASP A 370 -34.54 21.81 0.39
C ASP A 370 -34.79 20.30 0.19
N GLU A 371 -33.85 19.57 -0.40
CA GLU A 371 -33.90 18.11 -0.59
C GLU A 371 -32.78 17.35 0.17
N ASP A 372 -32.99 16.05 0.36
CA ASP A 372 -32.02 15.07 0.92
C ASP A 372 -31.47 15.51 2.30
N ASP A 373 -30.15 15.68 2.45
CA ASP A 373 -29.50 16.12 3.70
C ASP A 373 -29.33 17.65 3.82
N LYS A 374 -29.85 18.42 2.87
CA LYS A 374 -29.78 19.89 2.78
C LYS A 374 -28.37 20.46 2.54
N GLU A 375 -27.42 19.61 2.21
CA GLU A 375 -26.06 20.03 1.88
C GLU A 375 -25.93 20.41 0.40
N ILE A 376 -25.11 21.43 0.14
CA ILE A 376 -24.80 21.92 -1.22
C ILE A 376 -23.36 21.57 -1.66
N SER A 377 -22.69 20.73 -0.86
CA SER A 377 -21.34 20.24 -1.13
C SER A 377 -21.12 18.87 -0.51
N ARG A 378 -20.25 18.05 -1.10
CA ARG A 378 -19.94 16.70 -0.61
C ARG A 378 -18.54 16.26 -0.98
N PHE A 379 -17.84 15.63 -0.04
CA PHE A 379 -16.65 14.85 -0.35
C PHE A 379 -17.05 13.52 -0.99
N LEU A 380 -16.52 13.22 -2.18
CA LEU A 380 -16.66 11.94 -2.85
C LEU A 380 -15.30 11.24 -2.88
N PHE A 381 -15.32 9.92 -2.77
CA PHE A 381 -14.12 9.08 -2.78
C PHE A 381 -14.15 8.19 -4.03
N PRO A 382 -12.99 7.85 -4.62
CA PRO A 382 -12.97 7.00 -5.80
C PRO A 382 -13.45 5.60 -5.41
N LYS A 383 -14.44 5.11 -6.13
CA LYS A 383 -14.78 3.70 -6.15
C LYS A 383 -13.55 2.97 -6.65
N LYS A 384 -12.95 2.12 -5.82
CA LYS A 384 -11.81 1.29 -6.20
C LYS A 384 -12.20 0.40 -7.37
N THR A 385 -11.82 0.82 -8.57
CA THR A 385 -11.77 -0.03 -9.76
C THR A 385 -10.75 -1.13 -9.48
N ILE A 386 -11.19 -2.38 -9.56
CA ILE A 386 -10.25 -3.49 -9.71
C ILE A 386 -9.88 -3.45 -11.19
N ASP A 387 -8.79 -2.74 -11.51
CA ASP A 387 -8.10 -2.98 -12.77
C ASP A 387 -7.68 -4.44 -12.76
N HIS A 388 -8.29 -5.25 -13.64
CA HIS A 388 -8.16 -6.71 -13.64
C HIS A 388 -6.75 -7.23 -14.01
N GLU A 389 -5.73 -6.36 -14.06
CA GLU A 389 -4.34 -6.68 -14.37
C GLU A 389 -3.30 -6.15 -13.37
N LYS A 390 -3.70 -5.52 -12.25
CA LYS A 390 -2.78 -5.27 -11.12
C LYS A 390 -3.45 -5.57 -9.78
N GLU A 391 -2.88 -6.53 -9.05
CA GLU A 391 -3.26 -6.77 -7.66
C GLU A 391 -2.97 -5.52 -6.82
N PRO A 392 -3.88 -5.12 -5.90
CA PRO A 392 -3.59 -4.05 -4.97
C PRO A 392 -2.54 -4.55 -3.97
N THR A 393 -1.28 -4.14 -4.15
CA THR A 393 -0.23 -4.37 -3.15
C THR A 393 -0.58 -3.57 -1.89
N ALA A 394 -1.19 -4.24 -0.91
CA ALA A 394 -1.51 -3.67 0.38
C ALA A 394 -0.21 -3.23 1.07
N GLY A 395 -0.05 -1.93 1.28
CA GLY A 395 1.12 -1.37 1.95
C GLY A 395 1.30 -1.93 3.36
N VAL A 396 2.56 -2.06 3.79
CA VAL A 396 2.92 -2.55 5.13
C VAL A 396 2.77 -1.39 6.11
N SER A 397 1.93 -1.57 7.13
CA SER A 397 1.63 -0.54 8.14
C SER A 397 2.74 -0.40 9.16
N TYR A 398 3.03 0.84 9.55
CA TYR A 398 3.99 1.23 10.58
C TYR A 398 3.34 2.21 11.56
N ASN A 399 3.45 1.91 12.85
CA ASN A 399 3.04 2.80 13.93
C ASN A 399 4.29 3.54 14.45
N ILE A 400 4.31 4.86 14.31
CA ILE A 400 5.39 5.74 14.77
C ILE A 400 4.97 6.45 16.05
N THR A 401 5.88 6.54 17.02
CA THR A 401 5.73 7.34 18.22
C THR A 401 6.95 8.23 18.40
N VAL A 402 6.76 9.53 18.40
CA VAL A 402 7.80 10.54 18.54
C VAL A 402 7.76 11.10 19.97
N TYR A 403 8.94 11.26 20.58
CA TYR A 403 9.09 11.81 21.93
C TYR A 403 9.88 13.11 21.86
N THR A 404 9.21 14.25 22.06
CA THR A 404 9.89 15.54 22.26
C THR A 404 10.41 15.62 23.70
N GLY A 405 11.64 16.08 23.89
CA GLY A 405 12.24 16.13 25.22
C GLY A 405 11.76 17.30 26.09
N ASP A 406 12.23 17.32 27.35
CA ASP A 406 11.83 18.29 28.38
C ASP A 406 12.76 19.52 28.46
N LYS A 407 13.57 19.81 27.43
CA LYS A 407 14.41 21.01 27.39
C LYS A 407 13.55 22.28 27.26
N LYS A 408 14.06 23.42 27.74
CA LYS A 408 13.41 24.72 27.53
C LYS A 408 13.27 24.95 26.02
N ASN A 409 12.08 25.36 25.55
CA ASN A 409 11.76 25.55 24.13
C ASN A 409 11.96 24.29 23.26
N ALA A 410 11.80 23.08 23.81
CA ALA A 410 12.04 21.84 23.08
C ALA A 410 11.06 21.52 21.95
N GLY A 411 9.89 22.16 21.88
CA GLY A 411 8.85 21.88 20.87
C GLY A 411 9.02 22.70 19.60
N THR A 412 8.38 22.28 18.51
CA THR A 412 8.55 22.88 17.18
C THR A 412 7.23 23.09 16.45
N ASP A 413 7.11 24.23 15.77
CA ASP A 413 6.04 24.53 14.81
C ASP A 413 6.35 23.99 13.39
N ALA A 414 7.58 23.50 13.15
CA ALA A 414 8.02 23.07 11.83
C ALA A 414 7.42 21.73 11.41
N ARG A 415 7.24 21.51 10.10
CA ARG A 415 6.65 20.26 9.61
C ARG A 415 7.67 19.13 9.64
N VAL A 416 7.50 18.23 10.61
CA VAL A 416 8.34 17.05 10.83
C VAL A 416 8.06 15.98 9.77
N TYR A 417 9.13 15.31 9.32
CA TYR A 417 9.07 14.17 8.41
C TYR A 417 10.03 13.05 8.85
N ILE A 418 9.78 11.84 8.35
CA ILE A 418 10.68 10.69 8.50
C ILE A 418 10.98 10.01 7.15
N VAL A 419 12.11 9.31 7.08
CA VAL A 419 12.40 8.29 6.06
C VAL A 419 12.81 7.00 6.77
N MET A 420 12.08 5.93 6.52
CA MET A 420 12.36 4.61 7.08
C MET A 420 13.29 3.84 6.14
N HIS A 421 14.46 3.42 6.61
CA HIS A 421 15.39 2.63 5.80
C HIS A 421 15.33 1.17 6.19
N GLY A 422 14.94 0.30 5.26
CA GLY A 422 15.03 -1.15 5.42
C GLY A 422 16.41 -1.69 5.03
N LYS A 423 16.49 -3.00 4.76
CA LYS A 423 17.74 -3.64 4.30
C LYS A 423 18.03 -3.38 2.82
N ASN A 424 16.99 -3.38 1.98
CA ASN A 424 17.10 -3.36 0.52
C ASN A 424 16.36 -2.18 -0.14
N SER A 425 15.55 -1.45 0.63
CA SER A 425 14.66 -0.38 0.18
C SER A 425 14.49 0.65 1.29
N SER A 426 13.97 1.83 0.95
CA SER A 426 13.59 2.88 1.90
C SER A 426 12.18 3.36 1.59
N SER A 427 11.49 3.96 2.55
CA SER A 427 10.26 4.71 2.26
C SER A 427 10.57 5.97 1.45
N SER A 428 9.54 6.59 0.88
CA SER A 428 9.57 8.01 0.57
C SER A 428 9.65 8.86 1.86
N GLN A 429 9.77 10.18 1.72
CA GLN A 429 9.61 11.11 2.82
C GLN A 429 8.16 11.13 3.29
N ILE A 430 7.93 10.73 4.54
CA ILE A 430 6.60 10.66 5.17
C ILE A 430 6.49 11.83 6.14
N PHE A 431 5.64 12.81 5.84
CA PHE A 431 5.31 13.89 6.76
C PHE A 431 4.42 13.39 7.89
N LEU A 432 4.77 13.77 9.12
CA LEU A 432 4.03 13.42 10.33
C LEU A 432 2.95 14.48 10.59
N CYS A 433 1.97 14.53 9.69
CA CYS A 433 0.85 15.46 9.74
C CYS A 433 0.07 15.36 11.06
N ASP A 434 -0.54 16.48 11.47
CA ASP A 434 -1.32 16.65 12.71
C ASP A 434 -0.56 16.49 14.04
N GLY A 435 0.76 16.24 13.99
CA GLY A 435 1.64 16.27 15.15
C GLY A 435 1.83 17.68 15.68
N LYS A 436 1.85 17.83 17.01
CA LYS A 436 2.11 19.12 17.69
C LYS A 436 3.53 19.24 18.21
N PHE A 437 4.19 18.11 18.50
CA PHE A 437 5.60 18.03 18.89
C PHE A 437 6.00 18.96 20.06
N GLU A 438 5.07 19.28 20.95
CA GLU A 438 5.23 20.19 22.09
C GLU A 438 6.34 19.74 23.06
N LYS A 439 6.85 20.66 23.89
CA LYS A 439 7.80 20.31 24.96
C LYS A 439 7.26 19.16 25.82
N ASN A 440 8.05 18.10 25.99
CA ASN A 440 7.69 16.89 26.75
C ASN A 440 6.42 16.17 26.22
N SER A 441 6.14 16.26 24.91
CA SER A 441 5.03 15.54 24.26
C SER A 441 5.36 14.11 23.84
N VAL A 442 4.31 13.36 23.53
CA VAL A 442 4.40 12.06 22.85
C VAL A 442 3.35 12.00 21.74
N ASP A 443 3.81 12.22 20.51
CA ASP A 443 2.97 12.27 19.32
C ASP A 443 2.97 10.89 18.61
N LYS A 444 1.84 10.49 18.02
CA LYS A 444 1.64 9.14 17.46
C LYS A 444 1.02 9.20 16.06
N PHE A 445 1.56 8.39 15.16
CA PHE A 445 1.18 8.37 13.75
C PHE A 445 1.10 6.92 13.26
N THR A 446 0.29 6.70 12.23
CA THR A 446 0.29 5.45 11.46
C THR A 446 0.50 5.80 9.99
N THR A 447 1.40 5.08 9.33
CA THR A 447 1.70 5.24 7.90
C THR A 447 1.80 3.87 7.23
N ASP A 448 1.66 3.83 5.90
CA ASP A 448 1.77 2.62 5.11
C ASP A 448 2.94 2.75 4.10
N ALA A 449 3.88 1.81 4.13
CA ALA A 449 4.98 1.73 3.19
C ALA A 449 4.63 0.78 2.02
N SER A 450 5.12 1.07 0.81
CA SER A 450 4.88 0.24 -0.39
C SER A 450 5.47 -1.17 -0.31
N SER A 451 6.36 -1.43 0.65
CA SER A 451 7.00 -2.73 0.88
C SER A 451 7.35 -2.92 2.36
N ASP A 452 7.70 -4.15 2.74
CA ASP A 452 8.27 -4.40 4.05
C ASP A 452 9.71 -3.84 4.15
N LEU A 453 9.91 -2.93 5.09
CA LEU A 453 11.19 -2.32 5.43
C LEU A 453 11.81 -2.96 6.69
N SER A 454 11.08 -3.80 7.41
CA SER A 454 11.48 -4.29 8.73
C SER A 454 12.47 -5.47 8.66
N PRO A 455 13.38 -5.61 9.64
CA PRO A 455 13.75 -4.61 10.63
C PRO A 455 14.46 -3.44 9.95
N LEU A 456 14.07 -2.21 10.33
CA LEU A 456 14.69 -0.99 9.84
C LEU A 456 16.19 -0.98 10.20
N THR A 457 17.03 -0.58 9.25
CA THR A 457 18.48 -0.41 9.42
C THR A 457 18.83 1.00 9.94
N ALA A 458 18.02 1.99 9.57
CA ALA A 458 18.12 3.38 10.03
C ALA A 458 16.76 4.09 9.92
N LEU A 459 16.66 5.25 10.55
CA LEU A 459 15.52 6.16 10.44
C LEU A 459 16.06 7.58 10.30
N ASP A 460 15.81 8.23 9.15
CA ASP A 460 16.09 9.65 9.02
C ASP A 460 14.88 10.41 9.54
N ILE A 461 15.11 11.49 10.29
CA ILE A 461 14.07 12.38 10.81
C ILE A 461 14.56 13.83 10.72
N GLY A 462 13.68 14.72 10.31
CA GLY A 462 13.98 16.15 10.20
C GLY A 462 12.71 16.99 10.11
N HIS A 463 12.88 18.29 9.95
CA HIS A 463 11.80 19.26 9.79
C HIS A 463 12.14 20.27 8.69
N ASP A 464 11.13 21.01 8.21
CA ASP A 464 11.28 21.96 7.10
C ASP A 464 11.68 23.39 7.53
N ASN A 465 12.11 23.55 8.78
CA ASN A 465 12.50 24.81 9.41
C ASN A 465 11.45 25.96 9.35
N SER A 466 10.17 25.62 9.19
CA SER A 466 9.06 26.60 9.18
C SER A 466 8.48 26.87 10.58
N GLY A 467 7.63 27.90 10.71
CA GLY A 467 6.93 28.23 11.97
C GLY A 467 7.67 29.20 12.89
N VAL A 468 7.15 29.43 14.10
CA VAL A 468 7.71 30.38 15.09
C VAL A 468 8.45 29.62 16.18
N GLY A 469 9.72 29.34 15.92
CA GLY A 469 10.53 28.43 16.74
C GLY A 469 10.61 27.05 16.09
N PRO A 470 11.34 26.93 14.96
CA PRO A 470 11.50 25.65 14.27
C PRO A 470 12.43 24.69 15.01
N ALA A 471 13.31 25.20 15.88
CA ALA A 471 14.26 24.40 16.66
C ALA A 471 13.54 23.37 17.54
N TRP A 472 13.97 22.11 17.46
CA TRP A 472 13.27 20.98 18.06
C TRP A 472 14.22 20.08 18.86
N TYR A 473 13.93 19.79 20.13
CA TYR A 473 14.74 18.83 20.91
C TYR A 473 14.08 17.46 20.94
N LEU A 474 14.57 16.57 20.06
CA LEU A 474 14.07 15.20 19.93
C LEU A 474 14.78 14.27 20.93
N ASP A 475 14.01 13.61 21.81
CA ASP A 475 14.53 12.52 22.65
C ASP A 475 14.73 11.26 21.81
N LYS A 476 13.65 10.71 21.25
CA LYS A 476 13.69 9.46 20.48
C LYS A 476 12.47 9.29 19.58
N VAL A 477 12.61 8.42 18.59
CA VAL A 477 11.49 7.87 17.82
C VAL A 477 11.38 6.38 18.11
N VAL A 478 10.15 5.86 18.16
CA VAL A 478 9.87 4.43 18.30
C VAL A 478 8.99 4.01 17.13
N VAL A 479 9.43 3.01 16.37
CA VAL A 479 8.70 2.48 15.21
C VAL A 479 8.29 1.04 15.50
N GLU A 480 7.02 0.72 15.30
CA GLU A 480 6.45 -0.62 15.47
C GLU A 480 5.80 -1.06 14.16
N CYS A 481 6.28 -2.17 13.58
CA CYS A 481 5.66 -2.83 12.43
C CYS A 481 4.73 -3.94 12.96
N PRO A 482 3.40 -3.76 12.94
CA PRO A 482 2.48 -4.69 13.58
C PRO A 482 2.47 -6.06 12.90
N SER A 483 2.53 -6.11 11.57
CA SER A 483 2.48 -7.34 10.75
C SER A 483 3.67 -8.29 10.98
N ILE A 484 4.76 -7.81 11.59
CA ILE A 484 5.95 -8.60 11.91
C ILE A 484 6.20 -8.64 13.43
N GLY A 485 5.48 -7.81 14.19
CA GLY A 485 5.60 -7.73 15.64
C GLY A 485 6.93 -7.14 16.12
N ILE A 486 7.65 -6.38 15.28
CA ILE A 486 8.93 -5.78 15.63
C ILE A 486 8.72 -4.32 16.06
N LYS A 487 9.26 -3.96 17.23
CA LYS A 487 9.29 -2.60 17.76
C LYS A 487 10.73 -2.16 18.04
N GLN A 488 11.18 -1.14 17.31
CA GLN A 488 12.54 -0.61 17.30
C GLN A 488 12.57 0.79 17.93
N THR A 489 13.64 1.14 18.62
CA THR A 489 13.81 2.46 19.26
C THR A 489 15.05 3.15 18.69
N PHE A 490 14.86 4.40 18.27
CA PHE A 490 15.86 5.26 17.63
C PHE A 490 16.11 6.47 18.54
N PRO A 491 17.10 6.42 19.44
CA PRO A 491 17.45 7.57 20.27
C PRO A 491 18.11 8.68 19.43
N CYS A 492 17.76 9.93 19.73
CA CYS A 492 18.40 11.14 19.18
C CYS A 492 19.08 11.94 20.31
N ASN A 493 18.30 12.35 21.32
CA ASN A 493 18.74 13.14 22.47
C ASN A 493 19.51 14.41 22.10
N ASN A 494 19.13 15.08 21.00
CA ASN A 494 19.79 16.26 20.50
C ASN A 494 18.79 17.25 19.88
N TRP A 495 19.22 18.48 19.69
CA TRP A 495 18.51 19.46 18.89
C TRP A 495 18.55 19.08 17.40
N LEU A 496 17.44 19.38 16.73
CA LEU A 496 17.30 19.54 15.30
C LEU A 496 16.94 21.02 15.09
N ALA A 497 17.91 21.80 14.62
CA ALA A 497 17.87 23.26 14.52
C ALA A 497 19.00 23.73 13.60
N ASP A 498 18.94 24.96 13.09
CA ASP A 498 20.04 25.61 12.35
C ASP A 498 20.89 26.57 13.21
N ASP A 499 20.35 27.01 14.35
CA ASP A 499 21.00 27.90 15.33
C ASP A 499 21.49 27.17 16.60
N GLU A 500 20.74 26.19 17.10
CA GLU A 500 21.04 25.39 18.28
C GLU A 500 21.73 24.02 18.00
N GLY A 501 22.27 23.41 19.07
CA GLY A 501 22.89 22.07 19.01
C GLY A 501 24.11 21.99 18.10
N ASP A 502 24.08 21.06 17.16
CA ASP A 502 25.08 20.88 16.10
C ASP A 502 24.64 21.47 14.74
N ARG A 503 23.59 22.31 14.73
CA ARG A 503 23.09 23.05 13.56
C ARG A 503 22.64 22.19 12.38
N HIS A 504 22.10 21.00 12.65
CA HIS A 504 21.46 20.15 11.67
C HIS A 504 19.96 20.02 11.96
N ILE A 505 19.11 20.39 10.99
CA ILE A 505 17.63 20.23 11.06
C ILE A 505 17.13 18.83 10.70
N GLU A 506 18.03 17.93 10.27
CA GLU A 506 17.76 16.53 9.95
C GLU A 506 18.87 15.62 10.50
N ARG A 507 18.53 14.36 10.81
CA ARG A 507 19.50 13.38 11.32
C ARG A 507 19.12 11.95 10.98
N ARG A 508 20.12 11.16 10.56
CA ARG A 508 20.05 9.69 10.48
C ARG A 508 20.23 9.05 11.85
N LEU A 509 19.17 8.48 12.39
CA LEU A 509 19.17 7.71 13.63
C LEU A 509 19.44 6.23 13.36
N LYS A 510 20.13 5.58 14.30
CA LYS A 510 20.33 4.12 14.33
C LYS A 510 19.54 3.52 15.48
N GLU A 511 19.12 2.28 15.33
CA GLU A 511 18.39 1.57 16.39
C GLU A 511 19.31 1.27 17.59
N ASP A 512 18.79 1.49 18.80
CA ASP A 512 19.31 0.82 20.00
C ASP A 512 18.75 -0.62 20.07
N LEU A 513 19.58 -1.58 19.65
CA LEU A 513 19.24 -3.01 19.64
C LEU A 513 18.89 -3.56 21.03
N SER A 514 19.35 -2.93 22.12
CA SER A 514 19.02 -3.36 23.49
C SER A 514 17.56 -3.04 23.87
N LEU A 515 16.95 -2.06 23.20
CA LEU A 515 15.57 -1.63 23.41
C LEU A 515 14.58 -2.31 22.46
N ARG A 516 15.06 -3.14 21.52
CA ARG A 516 14.22 -3.88 20.56
C ARG A 516 13.25 -4.80 21.29
N LYS A 517 11.96 -4.71 20.94
CA LYS A 517 10.91 -5.57 21.49
C LYS A 517 10.25 -6.35 20.38
N THR A 518 10.21 -7.68 20.53
CA THR A 518 9.41 -8.57 19.69
C THR A 518 8.08 -8.88 20.38
N ARG A 519 7.01 -8.79 19.60
CA ARG A 519 5.62 -9.08 19.98
C ARG A 519 5.07 -10.11 19.00
N ARG A 520 3.85 -10.58 19.22
CA ARG A 520 3.17 -11.40 18.21
C ARG A 520 2.75 -10.49 17.05
N PRO A 521 2.98 -10.92 15.80
CA PRO A 521 2.41 -10.27 14.62
C PRO A 521 0.90 -10.04 14.74
N THR A 522 0.46 -8.87 14.29
CA THR A 522 -0.93 -8.46 14.16
C THR A 522 -1.16 -7.84 12.79
N VAL A 523 -2.21 -8.28 12.12
CA VAL A 523 -2.65 -7.79 10.81
C VAL A 523 -3.49 -6.51 11.03
N PRO A 524 -3.32 -5.45 10.22
CA PRO A 524 -4.16 -4.26 10.28
C PRO A 524 -5.52 -4.52 9.61
N TRP A 525 -6.59 -4.59 10.39
CA TRP A 525 -7.96 -4.73 9.88
C TRP A 525 -8.62 -3.37 9.68
N TYR A 526 -9.29 -3.20 8.54
CA TYR A 526 -10.07 -2.01 8.24
C TYR A 526 -11.56 -2.30 8.45
N ILE A 527 -12.21 -1.46 9.26
CA ILE A 527 -13.61 -1.58 9.66
C ILE A 527 -14.33 -0.32 9.20
N TRP A 528 -15.36 -0.47 8.37
CA TRP A 528 -16.25 0.64 8.00
C TRP A 528 -17.58 0.52 8.74
N VAL A 529 -17.91 1.56 9.51
CA VAL A 529 -19.15 1.66 10.27
C VAL A 529 -20.06 2.66 9.56
N TYR A 530 -21.19 2.17 9.03
CA TYR A 530 -22.20 2.99 8.38
C TYR A 530 -23.34 3.30 9.36
N THR A 531 -23.47 4.56 9.73
CA THR A 531 -24.57 5.07 10.55
C THR A 531 -25.72 5.49 9.64
N SER A 532 -26.95 5.05 9.92
CA SER A 532 -28.12 5.37 9.09
C SER A 532 -28.41 6.89 9.06
N ASP A 533 -29.06 7.35 8.00
CA ASP A 533 -29.59 8.71 7.83
C ASP A 533 -30.94 8.94 8.55
N LYS A 534 -31.47 7.95 9.29
CA LYS A 534 -32.63 8.12 10.18
C LYS A 534 -32.35 9.14 11.27
N LYS A 535 -33.31 10.04 11.54
CA LYS A 535 -33.20 11.08 12.57
C LYS A 535 -32.82 10.48 13.92
N GLY A 536 -31.68 10.92 14.47
CA GLY A 536 -31.16 10.45 15.76
C GLY A 536 -30.36 9.15 15.71
N ALA A 537 -30.03 8.62 14.54
CA ALA A 537 -29.32 7.34 14.41
C ALA A 537 -27.84 7.36 14.85
N GLY A 538 -27.25 8.52 15.17
CA GLY A 538 -25.88 8.60 15.68
C GLY A 538 -25.75 8.24 17.16
N THR A 539 -24.55 7.88 17.64
CA THR A 539 -24.32 7.53 19.05
C THR A 539 -23.11 8.20 19.66
N ASN A 540 -23.26 8.61 20.93
CA ASN A 540 -22.18 9.19 21.75
C ASN A 540 -21.57 8.20 22.76
N GLY A 541 -22.20 7.03 22.95
CA GLY A 541 -21.72 5.95 23.80
C GLY A 541 -20.49 5.24 23.22
N GLN A 542 -19.76 4.48 24.05
CA GLN A 542 -18.60 3.75 23.57
C GLN A 542 -19.05 2.50 22.80
N VAL A 543 -18.86 2.52 21.48
CA VAL A 543 -19.05 1.32 20.65
C VAL A 543 -17.90 0.35 20.88
N ILE A 544 -18.26 -0.91 21.11
CA ILE A 544 -17.33 -2.03 21.30
C ILE A 544 -17.68 -3.13 20.30
N LEU A 545 -16.72 -3.46 19.44
CA LEU A 545 -16.83 -4.51 18.44
C LEU A 545 -16.05 -5.75 18.89
N VAL A 546 -16.60 -6.93 18.63
CA VAL A 546 -15.87 -8.20 18.72
C VAL A 546 -16.08 -8.96 17.41
N LEU A 547 -14.98 -9.24 16.73
CA LEU A 547 -14.96 -10.03 15.49
C LEU A 547 -14.81 -11.50 15.83
N TYR A 548 -15.57 -12.37 15.16
CA TYR A 548 -15.52 -13.82 15.35
C TYR A 548 -15.20 -14.51 14.03
N GLY A 549 -14.40 -15.58 14.14
CA GLY A 549 -14.05 -16.42 13.02
C GLY A 549 -13.67 -17.83 13.45
N ASN A 550 -13.17 -18.56 12.47
CA ASN A 550 -12.91 -20.01 12.47
C ASN A 550 -11.76 -20.51 13.37
N TYR A 551 -10.99 -19.61 14.00
CA TYR A 551 -10.03 -19.99 15.05
C TYR A 551 -10.33 -19.26 16.40
N GLY A 552 -11.33 -18.37 16.51
CA GLY A 552 -11.69 -17.73 17.78
C GLY A 552 -12.45 -16.39 17.68
N LYS A 553 -12.16 -15.49 18.63
CA LYS A 553 -12.72 -14.13 18.68
C LYS A 553 -11.67 -13.07 19.03
N SER A 554 -11.81 -11.86 18.49
CA SER A 554 -10.94 -10.74 18.82
C SER A 554 -11.06 -10.35 20.31
N ILE A 555 -10.11 -9.52 20.77
CA ILE A 555 -10.35 -8.74 21.99
C ILE A 555 -11.51 -7.76 21.78
N ASN A 556 -11.99 -7.13 22.86
CA ASN A 556 -12.93 -6.02 22.78
C ASN A 556 -12.27 -4.84 22.06
N ILE A 557 -12.59 -4.65 20.78
CA ILE A 557 -12.13 -3.51 19.98
C ILE A 557 -13.00 -2.32 20.38
N LYS A 558 -12.42 -1.37 21.11
CA LYS A 558 -13.04 -0.05 21.30
C LYS A 558 -12.76 0.77 20.06
N LEU A 559 -13.81 1.27 19.42
CA LEU A 559 -13.64 2.26 18.35
C LEU A 559 -13.32 3.60 19.02
N GLU A 560 -12.07 4.06 18.90
CA GLU A 560 -11.62 5.29 19.55
C GLU A 560 -12.22 6.54 18.87
N LYS A 561 -12.44 7.59 19.67
CA LYS A 561 -13.09 8.83 19.23
C LYS A 561 -12.08 9.75 18.54
N ASN A 562 -11.70 9.40 17.31
CA ASN A 562 -10.94 10.31 16.45
C ASN A 562 -11.86 11.46 15.97
N SER A 563 -11.77 12.57 16.70
CA SER A 563 -12.31 13.92 16.48
C SER A 563 -13.81 14.13 16.23
N ASP A 564 -14.58 13.15 15.75
CA ASP A 564 -16.03 13.26 15.60
C ASP A 564 -16.78 12.00 16.06
N THR A 565 -17.99 12.20 16.58
CA THR A 565 -18.93 11.15 16.96
C THR A 565 -19.36 10.30 15.75
N LEU A 566 -19.90 9.09 16.00
CA LEU A 566 -20.65 8.34 14.99
C LEU A 566 -21.94 9.12 14.68
N GLN A 567 -21.86 10.04 13.72
CA GLN A 567 -22.93 10.95 13.34
C GLN A 567 -23.91 10.27 12.37
N GLN A 568 -25.17 10.71 12.42
CA GLN A 568 -26.23 10.25 11.52
C GLN A 568 -25.81 10.40 10.05
N GLY A 569 -25.94 9.35 9.24
CA GLY A 569 -25.59 9.32 7.82
C GLY A 569 -24.10 9.15 7.50
N HIS A 570 -23.20 9.13 8.50
CA HIS A 570 -21.76 9.07 8.26
C HIS A 570 -21.23 7.64 8.11
N CYS A 571 -20.19 7.49 7.27
CA CYS A 571 -19.33 6.32 7.22
C CYS A 571 -18.01 6.65 7.91
N ASN A 572 -17.68 5.93 8.98
CA ASN A 572 -16.43 6.10 9.71
C ASN A 572 -15.53 4.87 9.49
N GLN A 573 -14.30 5.10 9.02
CA GLN A 573 -13.28 4.07 8.83
C GLN A 573 -12.36 3.99 10.05
N TYR A 574 -12.16 2.79 10.57
CA TYR A 574 -11.23 2.49 11.67
C TYR A 574 -10.19 1.48 11.20
N LYS A 575 -8.91 1.77 11.46
CA LYS A 575 -7.79 0.83 11.27
C LYS A 575 -7.43 0.23 12.63
N VAL A 576 -7.42 -1.10 12.75
CA VAL A 576 -7.24 -1.81 14.03
C VAL A 576 -6.29 -2.99 13.86
N ASP A 577 -5.15 -2.93 14.55
CA ASP A 577 -4.17 -4.03 14.56
C ASP A 577 -4.66 -5.19 15.43
N MET A 578 -4.84 -6.38 14.84
CA MET A 578 -5.25 -7.59 15.58
C MET A 578 -4.72 -8.91 14.96
N ASN A 579 -4.78 -10.02 15.70
CA ASN A 579 -4.23 -11.31 15.24
C ASN A 579 -4.99 -11.88 14.00
N ASP A 580 -4.27 -12.63 13.16
CA ASP A 580 -4.65 -13.25 11.87
C ASP A 580 -5.90 -14.19 11.85
N VAL A 581 -6.43 -14.49 10.64
CA VAL A 581 -7.67 -15.19 10.25
C VAL A 581 -7.59 -16.70 9.90
N GLY A 582 -8.06 -17.24 8.75
CA GLY A 582 -8.13 -18.72 8.46
C GLY A 582 -9.51 -19.41 8.23
N ILE A 583 -9.61 -20.66 7.72
CA ILE A 583 -10.85 -21.22 7.06
C ILE A 583 -11.49 -22.51 7.72
N PRO A 584 -12.60 -23.19 7.26
CA PRO A 584 -13.69 -23.65 8.16
C PRO A 584 -14.05 -25.17 8.22
N PHE A 585 -14.81 -25.57 9.26
CA PHE A 585 -15.70 -26.75 9.32
C PHE A 585 -16.99 -26.43 10.14
N LYS A 586 -18.05 -27.25 10.00
CA LYS A 586 -19.44 -26.91 10.42
C LYS A 586 -19.99 -27.86 11.50
N LEU A 587 -20.43 -27.35 12.67
CA LEU A 587 -21.71 -27.64 13.37
C LEU A 587 -21.73 -27.32 14.90
N ARG A 588 -22.89 -26.76 15.31
CA ARG A 588 -23.53 -26.74 16.65
C ARG A 588 -22.97 -25.94 17.83
N GLU A 589 -23.92 -25.58 18.68
CA GLU A 589 -23.85 -24.70 19.84
C GLU A 589 -23.42 -25.48 21.10
N ASP A 590 -22.50 -24.94 21.90
CA ASP A 590 -22.81 -24.40 23.24
C ASP A 590 -21.56 -23.75 23.90
N ILE A 591 -21.77 -23.03 25.01
CA ILE A 591 -20.76 -22.17 25.65
C ILE A 591 -19.78 -22.96 26.54
N PHE A 592 -18.46 -22.81 26.30
CA PHE A 592 -17.43 -23.03 27.34
C PHE A 592 -16.29 -22.02 27.27
N GLU A 593 -15.73 -21.68 28.44
CA GLU A 593 -14.64 -20.72 28.61
C GLU A 593 -13.27 -21.42 28.58
N ILE A 594 -12.43 -21.13 27.57
CA ILE A 594 -11.04 -21.60 27.50
C ILE A 594 -10.14 -20.47 26.95
N LYS A 595 -8.90 -20.37 27.45
CA LYS A 595 -7.89 -19.38 27.04
C LYS A 595 -7.09 -19.86 25.81
N ALA A 596 -7.13 -19.15 24.64
CA ALA A 596 -5.99 -18.84 23.73
C ALA A 596 -6.28 -18.65 22.20
N ARG A 597 -5.47 -17.76 21.57
CA ARG A 597 -4.95 -17.69 20.16
C ARG A 597 -5.87 -17.26 18.96
N ALA A 598 -5.23 -17.06 17.79
CA ALA A 598 -5.66 -16.33 16.56
C ALA A 598 -6.94 -16.90 15.88
N LEU A 599 -7.53 -16.26 14.84
CA LEU A 599 -9.00 -15.96 14.82
C LEU A 599 -9.95 -16.46 13.68
N GLY A 600 -9.58 -16.62 12.40
CA GLY A 600 -10.45 -17.07 11.26
C GLY A 600 -11.29 -16.07 10.39
N LYS A 601 -11.59 -16.40 9.11
CA LYS A 601 -12.51 -15.77 8.12
C LYS A 601 -13.86 -15.49 8.78
N LEU A 602 -14.38 -14.27 8.58
CA LEU A 602 -15.44 -13.73 9.42
C LEU A 602 -16.81 -14.37 9.12
N THR A 603 -17.46 -14.86 10.17
CA THR A 603 -18.76 -15.56 10.10
C THR A 603 -19.87 -14.81 10.81
N LYS A 604 -19.55 -14.18 11.96
CA LYS A 604 -20.43 -13.28 12.68
C LYS A 604 -19.66 -12.17 13.39
N ILE A 605 -20.34 -11.07 13.64
CA ILE A 605 -19.89 -10.02 14.55
C ILE A 605 -20.83 -9.97 15.75
N LYS A 606 -20.30 -9.63 16.92
CA LYS A 606 -21.13 -9.17 18.04
C LYS A 606 -20.87 -7.69 18.25
N ILE A 607 -21.95 -6.93 18.24
CA ILE A 607 -21.91 -5.48 18.41
C ILE A 607 -22.80 -5.03 19.56
N ARG A 608 -22.37 -3.99 20.26
CA ARG A 608 -23.09 -3.33 21.35
C ARG A 608 -22.58 -1.92 21.60
N HIS A 609 -23.43 -1.13 22.23
CA HIS A 609 -23.05 0.12 22.91
C HIS A 609 -23.18 -0.06 24.43
N ASP A 610 -22.65 0.87 25.22
CA ASP A 610 -22.69 0.85 26.69
C ASP A 610 -23.90 1.56 27.29
N ASN A 611 -24.77 2.12 26.44
CA ASN A 611 -25.98 2.87 26.77
C ASN A 611 -25.76 4.09 27.70
N LYS A 612 -24.58 4.71 27.65
CA LYS A 612 -24.23 5.87 28.49
C LYS A 612 -24.11 7.16 27.67
N GLY A 613 -25.12 8.03 27.78
CA GLY A 613 -25.14 9.35 27.16
C GLY A 613 -26.57 9.82 26.89
N LEU A 614 -26.77 11.11 26.61
CA LEU A 614 -28.09 11.72 26.36
C LEU A 614 -28.73 11.32 25.01
N ALA A 615 -28.03 10.53 24.20
CA ALA A 615 -28.46 10.06 22.88
C ALA A 615 -27.73 8.73 22.58
N SER A 616 -28.08 7.70 23.35
CA SER A 616 -27.41 6.41 23.30
C SER A 616 -27.97 5.45 22.25
N ALA A 617 -29.22 5.63 21.83
CA ALA A 617 -29.88 4.85 20.78
C ALA A 617 -29.14 4.95 19.44
N TRP A 618 -28.96 3.83 18.73
CA TRP A 618 -28.18 3.76 17.50
C TRP A 618 -28.89 2.92 16.44
N TYR A 619 -29.24 3.47 15.28
CA TYR A 619 -29.71 2.64 14.15
C TYR A 619 -28.53 2.16 13.31
N LEU A 620 -28.18 0.88 13.46
CA LEU A 620 -27.14 0.25 12.66
C LEU A 620 -27.73 -0.30 11.36
N ASP A 621 -27.22 0.20 10.23
CA ASP A 621 -27.59 -0.27 8.89
C ASP A 621 -26.84 -1.57 8.54
N ARG A 622 -25.53 -1.46 8.28
CA ARG A 622 -24.65 -2.59 7.99
C ARG A 622 -23.21 -2.33 8.41
N ILE A 623 -22.43 -3.40 8.49
CA ILE A 623 -20.98 -3.34 8.69
C ILE A 623 -20.30 -4.05 7.52
N GLU A 624 -19.29 -3.39 6.96
CA GLU A 624 -18.42 -3.95 5.93
C GLU A 624 -17.01 -4.13 6.50
N ILE A 625 -16.44 -5.31 6.32
CA ILE A 625 -15.09 -5.65 6.77
C ILE A 625 -14.35 -6.25 5.59
N VAL A 626 -13.12 -5.80 5.36
CA VAL A 626 -12.28 -6.27 4.26
C VAL A 626 -11.04 -6.94 4.84
N ASP A 627 -10.82 -8.19 4.43
CA ASP A 627 -9.58 -8.92 4.68
C ASP A 627 -8.48 -8.31 3.80
N PRO A 628 -7.38 -7.78 4.38
CA PRO A 628 -6.34 -7.09 3.62
C PRO A 628 -5.38 -8.04 2.90
N GLU A 629 -5.29 -9.30 3.31
CA GLU A 629 -4.39 -10.31 2.72
C GLU A 629 -5.06 -11.01 1.52
N THR A 630 -6.38 -11.21 1.59
CA THR A 630 -7.14 -11.88 0.51
C THR A 630 -8.04 -10.96 -0.32
N GLY A 631 -8.18 -9.68 0.07
CA GLY A 631 -9.10 -8.72 -0.55
C GLY A 631 -10.60 -9.04 -0.34
N LEU A 632 -10.93 -10.10 0.41
CA LEU A 632 -12.30 -10.57 0.57
C LEU A 632 -13.13 -9.61 1.44
N ARG A 633 -14.29 -9.21 0.91
CA ARG A 633 -15.26 -8.34 1.59
C ARG A 633 -16.35 -9.15 2.28
N TYR A 634 -16.70 -8.73 3.50
CA TYR A 634 -17.71 -9.34 4.36
C TYR A 634 -18.77 -8.31 4.71
N TYR A 635 -20.03 -8.64 4.43
CA TYR A 635 -21.18 -7.78 4.68
C TYR A 635 -22.05 -8.32 5.81
N PHE A 636 -22.31 -7.49 6.82
CA PHE A 636 -23.11 -7.82 8.00
C PHE A 636 -24.30 -6.86 8.07
N ILE A 637 -25.46 -7.27 7.58
CA ILE A 637 -26.67 -6.42 7.56
C ILE A 637 -27.39 -6.49 8.90
N CYS A 638 -27.70 -5.33 9.48
CA CYS A 638 -28.38 -5.21 10.76
C CYS A 638 -29.77 -4.59 10.63
N GLU A 639 -29.86 -3.46 9.91
CA GLU A 639 -31.07 -2.66 9.64
C GLU A 639 -31.98 -2.48 10.88
N LYS A 640 -31.41 -2.20 12.06
CA LYS A 640 -32.17 -2.13 13.32
C LYS A 640 -31.56 -1.16 14.33
N TRP A 641 -32.43 -0.61 15.18
CA TRP A 641 -32.05 0.08 16.41
C TRP A 641 -31.31 -0.85 17.38
N LEU A 642 -30.22 -0.35 17.93
CA LEU A 642 -29.50 -0.82 19.10
C LEU A 642 -29.74 0.26 20.17
N ALA A 643 -30.73 0.03 21.02
CA ALA A 643 -31.26 1.01 21.96
C ALA A 643 -31.97 0.28 23.11
N SER A 644 -32.14 0.92 24.27
CA SER A 644 -32.94 0.37 25.38
C SER A 644 -34.41 0.80 25.35
N ASP A 645 -34.67 1.87 24.61
CA ASP A 645 -35.90 2.64 24.53
C ASP A 645 -36.54 2.57 23.12
N GLU A 646 -35.74 2.42 22.08
CA GLU A 646 -36.20 2.26 20.68
C GLU A 646 -36.12 0.82 20.12
N GLY A 647 -36.87 0.57 19.05
CA GLY A 647 -36.89 -0.71 18.32
C GLY A 647 -37.37 -1.90 19.15
N ASP A 648 -36.60 -3.00 19.13
CA ASP A 648 -36.85 -4.20 19.95
C ASP A 648 -36.15 -4.14 21.32
N LYS A 649 -35.64 -2.96 21.72
CA LYS A 649 -35.00 -2.67 23.01
C LYS A 649 -33.71 -3.46 23.29
N MET A 650 -33.07 -4.00 22.25
CA MET A 650 -31.80 -4.74 22.34
C MET A 650 -30.60 -3.85 22.05
N ILE A 651 -29.82 -3.50 23.10
CA ILE A 651 -28.56 -2.75 22.98
C ILE A 651 -27.36 -3.55 22.42
N SER A 652 -27.57 -4.83 22.07
CA SER A 652 -26.56 -5.71 21.51
C SER A 652 -27.16 -6.71 20.52
N ARG A 653 -26.44 -7.01 19.44
CA ARG A 653 -26.80 -8.02 18.45
C ARG A 653 -25.62 -8.89 18.05
N GLU A 654 -25.94 -10.10 17.63
CA GLU A 654 -25.06 -10.96 16.84
C GLU A 654 -25.57 -10.95 15.41
N ILE A 655 -24.71 -10.57 14.47
CA ILE A 655 -25.05 -10.38 13.05
C ILE A 655 -24.15 -11.30 12.24
N TYR A 656 -24.71 -12.04 11.30
CA TYR A 656 -24.01 -13.03 10.49
C TYR A 656 -23.58 -12.45 9.14
N ALA A 657 -22.47 -12.94 8.58
CA ALA A 657 -22.01 -12.52 7.27
C ALA A 657 -22.97 -13.00 6.17
N LEU A 658 -23.27 -12.15 5.18
CA LEU A 658 -23.97 -12.57 3.97
C LEU A 658 -23.13 -13.60 3.19
N GLU A 659 -23.73 -14.74 2.84
CA GLU A 659 -23.13 -15.67 1.88
C GLU A 659 -23.22 -15.08 0.47
N ASN A 660 -22.07 -14.89 -0.20
CA ASN A 660 -22.03 -14.53 -1.62
C ASN A 660 -22.68 -15.61 -2.49
N LYS A 661 -23.96 -15.42 -2.83
CA LYS A 661 -24.69 -16.28 -3.79
C LYS A 661 -24.82 -15.61 -5.15
N THR A 662 -24.59 -16.45 -6.17
CA THR A 662 -24.93 -16.32 -7.60
C THR A 662 -24.20 -15.32 -8.50
N ARG A 663 -23.37 -15.91 -9.38
CA ARG A 663 -23.42 -15.85 -10.86
C ARG A 663 -24.08 -14.64 -11.54
N HIS A 664 -23.38 -14.09 -12.53
CA HIS A 664 -23.90 -13.17 -13.55
C HIS A 664 -25.23 -13.65 -14.18
N PRO A 665 -26.24 -12.76 -14.29
CA PRO A 665 -27.28 -12.87 -15.30
C PRO A 665 -26.78 -12.26 -16.64
N SER A 666 -26.66 -13.09 -17.67
CA SER A 666 -26.42 -12.64 -19.05
C SER A 666 -27.66 -11.90 -19.61
N PRO A 667 -27.49 -10.96 -20.56
CA PRO A 667 -28.56 -10.05 -20.97
C PRO A 667 -29.66 -10.73 -21.78
N VAL A 668 -30.92 -10.55 -21.37
CA VAL A 668 -32.10 -10.95 -22.15
C VAL A 668 -32.56 -9.80 -23.05
N ARG A 669 -32.84 -10.13 -24.32
CA ARG A 669 -33.28 -9.19 -25.36
C ARG A 669 -34.59 -8.46 -24.99
N GLN A 670 -34.70 -7.21 -25.44
CA GLN A 670 -35.99 -6.50 -25.48
C GLN A 670 -36.99 -7.19 -26.41
N SER A 671 -38.24 -7.34 -25.97
CA SER A 671 -39.38 -7.51 -26.87
C SER A 671 -40.70 -7.00 -26.26
N LYS A 672 -41.13 -5.84 -26.76
CA LYS A 672 -42.50 -5.29 -26.91
C LYS A 672 -43.55 -5.41 -25.78
N ILE A 673 -44.23 -4.28 -25.60
CA ILE A 673 -45.37 -3.99 -24.73
C ILE A 673 -46.62 -4.81 -25.11
N ALA A 674 -47.39 -5.22 -24.10
CA ALA A 674 -48.85 -5.36 -24.18
C ALA A 674 -49.50 -4.90 -22.86
N LEU A 675 -50.55 -4.07 -22.94
CA LEU A 675 -51.32 -3.53 -21.82
C LEU A 675 -52.64 -4.30 -21.66
N THR A 676 -53.02 -4.64 -20.42
CA THR A 676 -54.43 -4.86 -20.05
C THR A 676 -54.72 -4.37 -18.62
N LYS A 677 -55.88 -3.73 -18.43
CA LYS A 677 -56.41 -3.24 -17.14
C LYS A 677 -57.38 -4.28 -16.54
N SER A 678 -57.49 -4.34 -15.21
CA SER A 678 -58.71 -4.00 -14.43
C SER A 678 -58.57 -4.48 -12.96
N LYS A 679 -59.04 -3.71 -11.95
CA LYS A 679 -60.25 -3.93 -11.11
C LYS A 679 -60.32 -5.32 -10.42
N THR A 680 -60.66 -5.50 -9.14
CA THR A 680 -61.33 -4.62 -8.15
C THR A 680 -61.24 -5.18 -6.71
N ASN A 681 -61.23 -4.29 -5.70
CA ASN A 681 -61.98 -4.33 -4.42
C ASN A 681 -62.47 -5.68 -3.81
N LYS A 682 -61.99 -6.02 -2.59
CA LYS A 682 -62.77 -6.22 -1.31
C LYS A 682 -62.12 -7.20 -0.30
N ASP A 683 -62.16 -6.78 0.98
CA ASP A 683 -62.08 -7.49 2.27
C ASP A 683 -63.19 -8.58 2.48
N PRO A 684 -63.31 -9.31 3.62
CA PRO A 684 -62.35 -9.69 4.71
C PRO A 684 -62.50 -11.17 5.24
N PHE A 685 -61.77 -11.54 6.33
CA PHE A 685 -61.81 -12.83 7.10
C PHE A 685 -61.36 -14.11 6.31
N GLU A 686 -60.87 -15.22 6.88
CA GLU A 686 -61.10 -15.86 8.20
C GLU A 686 -59.88 -16.68 8.73
N LYS A 687 -60.06 -17.55 9.74
CA LYS A 687 -59.02 -18.21 10.56
C LYS A 687 -58.51 -19.55 9.98
N GLY A 688 -57.26 -19.92 10.32
CA GLY A 688 -56.99 -21.24 10.92
C GLY A 688 -55.94 -22.19 10.28
N HIS A 689 -55.20 -22.86 11.17
CA HIS A 689 -54.55 -24.18 11.05
C HIS A 689 -53.35 -24.44 10.10
N LYS A 690 -52.16 -24.52 10.71
CA LYS A 690 -51.31 -25.74 10.90
C LYS A 690 -51.10 -26.79 9.79
N ASP A 691 -49.80 -27.09 9.62
CA ASP A 691 -49.13 -28.40 9.44
C ASP A 691 -49.14 -29.13 8.05
N LEU A 692 -47.93 -29.24 7.46
CA LEU A 692 -47.41 -30.21 6.44
C LEU A 692 -48.15 -30.32 5.08
N PHE A 693 -47.50 -30.65 3.94
CA PHE A 693 -46.76 -31.89 3.59
C PHE A 693 -45.67 -31.73 2.51
N GLU A 694 -44.92 -32.82 2.28
CA GLU A 694 -43.96 -33.08 1.18
C GLU A 694 -44.62 -33.22 -0.21
N ILE A 695 -43.78 -33.20 -1.27
CA ILE A 695 -43.88 -33.90 -2.60
C ILE A 695 -42.75 -33.30 -3.48
N GLU A 696 -41.99 -33.99 -4.34
CA GLU A 696 -41.62 -35.39 -4.56
C GLU A 696 -40.25 -35.39 -5.30
N THR A 697 -39.43 -36.42 -5.15
CA THR A 697 -38.28 -36.65 -6.05
C THR A 697 -38.71 -37.48 -7.26
N LEU A 698 -38.54 -36.95 -8.47
CA LEU A 698 -38.88 -37.65 -9.71
C LEU A 698 -37.60 -38.16 -10.42
N ASP A 699 -37.56 -39.47 -10.66
CA ASP A 699 -36.44 -40.22 -11.22
C ASP A 699 -36.34 -40.04 -12.76
N ILE A 700 -35.13 -39.82 -13.28
CA ILE A 700 -34.82 -39.85 -14.71
C ILE A 700 -33.47 -40.55 -14.98
N GLY A 701 -33.47 -41.88 -14.84
CA GLY A 701 -32.99 -42.78 -15.92
C GLY A 701 -31.47 -42.97 -16.11
N GLN A 702 -31.02 -44.21 -15.89
CA GLN A 702 -29.66 -44.65 -16.26
C GLN A 702 -29.43 -44.70 -17.78
N PRO A 703 -28.21 -44.39 -18.29
CA PRO A 703 -27.88 -44.53 -19.70
C PRO A 703 -27.70 -46.01 -20.10
N LYS A 704 -28.49 -46.48 -21.07
CA LYS A 704 -28.31 -47.80 -21.68
C LYS A 704 -27.08 -47.85 -22.58
N ARG A 705 -26.30 -48.93 -22.47
CA ARG A 705 -25.28 -49.31 -23.45
C ARG A 705 -25.91 -49.51 -24.84
N ILE A 706 -25.29 -48.95 -25.87
CA ILE A 706 -25.42 -49.44 -27.24
C ILE A 706 -24.10 -50.14 -27.60
N LYS A 707 -24.20 -51.31 -28.23
CA LYS A 707 -23.08 -52.07 -28.80
C LYS A 707 -23.30 -52.22 -30.30
N TYR A 708 -22.27 -51.88 -31.07
CA TYR A 708 -21.91 -52.34 -32.42
C TYR A 708 -23.01 -52.56 -33.47
N ALA A 709 -22.90 -51.82 -34.57
CA ALA A 709 -22.47 -52.43 -35.84
C ALA A 709 -21.05 -51.91 -36.13
#